data_AF-A0A9P8W8E0-F1
#
_entry.id   AF-A0A9P8W8E0-F1
#
_cell.length_a   1.000
_cell.length_b   1.000
_cell.length_c   1.000
_cell.angle_alpha   90.00
_cell.angle_beta   90.00
_cell.angle_gamma   90.00
#
_symmetry.space_group_name_H-M   'P 1'
#
loop_
_entity.id
_entity.type
_entity.pdbx_description
1 polymer ?
#
loop_
_entity_poly.entity_id
_entity_poly.type
_entity_poly.pdbx_seq_one_letter_code
_entity_poly.pdbx_strand_id
1 'polypeptide(L)'
;MESEERRRLSKPRPSKLSLISDLSEESLVKPRRRCICAPGWRSGLLWGASSCILVFCINLGVTIWSMTLPEGASSEGHIRRILKEGSCAEIRKYNVGLHLAINVFSSILLAASNYAMQCLSAPTRADIDRAHFRGKWLDIGIPSIRNLLDIPRQRAILWGLLVLSSVPLHLFYNSVVFSSLSAVDYHVVAVNQTKSVNETFSRTFEEVNQTSEFQSYHRKPYWASRGSPADVKEVWDLARAGKVENLTSLECIKKYATAFQTSRRDVLLVGDPGSDPDWQGIPLVKDTVQFSSQTSVDVYDWICNGYPDYWVYCRAVLSKIKKDADHWGPFDTRIDYCLSQRVEEHCRLNFSPPLVAIVLVANAFKAAILIYTALRPPHEPLFVLGDAIESYLTSPDASSTDSCLACADDFRGFEKKNWTGPREWSPTIKRWSSAVTWRRWTASALLYLTAFSVSLFFLIRGIVKLDGQKDFKSLWNLGFGAVTESALIKQNSEQFYNNNAKIILSVLLANIPQFLFSILYFQYNALFTGMLAAKEWSDFGFLRKKLRVSSDPRGDQRSRYFLQLPYRWSVPLVLMSILIHWMLSQSIFVVAVEKPGDTSDTTLYSTCGYSPIAIIAVILTSTVLVSAVVITARRRFPTAIPVVASCSMAIAAACHHTNGQAQPDAPLLPLKWGVISGPGEVHEEGSIRHCGFSSEYVEYPRVGVKYS
;
A
#
# COMPACT_ATOMS: atom_id res chain seq x y z
N MET A 1 -92.53 -17.61 11.91
CA MET A 1 -91.57 -18.69 12.18
C MET A 1 -90.58 -18.14 13.20
N GLU A 2 -91.02 -18.09 14.47
CA GLU A 2 -90.64 -19.07 15.52
C GLU A 2 -89.14 -18.91 15.86
N SER A 3 -88.71 -18.62 17.09
CA SER A 3 -89.31 -18.72 18.41
C SER A 3 -88.45 -17.95 19.43
N GLU A 4 -89.09 -17.54 20.52
CA GLU A 4 -88.65 -17.48 21.93
C GLU A 4 -87.23 -18.00 22.29
N GLU A 5 -86.52 -17.60 23.35
CA GLU A 5 -86.69 -16.65 24.45
C GLU A 5 -85.49 -16.91 25.42
N ARG A 6 -84.89 -15.84 25.96
CA ARG A 6 -84.08 -15.72 27.21
C ARG A 6 -82.79 -16.55 27.40
N ARG A 7 -81.69 -15.85 27.79
CA ARG A 7 -81.35 -15.62 29.22
C ARG A 7 -80.14 -14.69 29.47
N ARG A 8 -80.34 -13.77 30.44
CA ARG A 8 -79.40 -12.99 31.30
C ARG A 8 -78.81 -11.70 30.68
N LEU A 9 -79.37 -10.50 30.94
CA LEU A 9 -79.15 -9.58 32.10
C LEU A 9 -77.66 -9.26 32.31
N SER A 10 -77.12 -8.04 32.37
CA SER A 10 -77.62 -6.65 32.41
C SER A 10 -76.44 -5.69 32.15
N LYS A 11 -76.60 -4.65 31.31
CA LYS A 11 -75.76 -3.41 31.26
C LYS A 11 -76.13 -2.49 32.47
N PRO A 12 -75.50 -1.31 32.79
CA PRO A 12 -74.55 -0.47 32.03
C PRO A 12 -73.46 0.37 32.79
N ARG A 13 -72.51 0.97 32.02
CA ARG A 13 -71.85 2.32 32.17
C ARG A 13 -70.90 2.58 33.38
N PRO A 14 -70.17 3.75 33.47
CA PRO A 14 -69.34 4.49 32.51
C PRO A 14 -67.98 4.97 33.13
N SER A 15 -67.29 5.88 32.41
CA SER A 15 -65.98 6.53 32.63
C SER A 15 -65.72 7.33 33.93
N LYS A 16 -64.45 7.39 34.36
CA LYS A 16 -63.54 8.58 34.49
C LYS A 16 -62.52 8.43 35.64
N LEU A 17 -61.25 8.70 35.32
CA LEU A 17 -60.32 9.59 36.02
C LEU A 17 -60.38 9.65 37.58
N SER A 18 -59.40 9.06 38.27
CA SER A 18 -58.60 9.70 39.34
C SER A 18 -57.77 8.66 40.11
N LEU A 19 -56.52 9.05 40.39
CA LEU A 19 -55.63 8.71 41.51
C LEU A 19 -56.01 7.57 42.48
N ILE A 20 -54.99 6.78 42.81
CA ILE A 20 -54.56 6.20 44.12
C ILE A 20 -53.72 4.97 43.74
N SER A 21 -52.41 5.13 43.57
CA SER A 21 -51.37 4.93 44.61
C SER A 21 -51.25 3.48 45.08
N ASP A 22 -50.03 2.98 44.94
CA ASP A 22 -49.43 1.86 45.65
C ASP A 22 -50.07 0.48 45.48
N LEU A 23 -49.39 -0.39 44.72
CA LEU A 23 -48.68 -1.53 45.32
C LEU A 23 -47.79 -2.21 44.29
N SER A 24 -46.55 -2.40 44.73
CA SER A 24 -45.47 -3.21 44.20
C SER A 24 -45.88 -4.51 43.52
N GLU A 25 -45.30 -4.78 42.34
CA GLU A 25 -44.79 -6.11 42.03
C GLU A 25 -43.62 -5.99 41.04
N GLU A 26 -42.45 -6.44 41.51
CA GLU A 26 -41.19 -6.51 40.78
C GLU A 26 -41.32 -7.38 39.53
N SER A 27 -41.38 -6.78 38.35
CA SER A 27 -41.10 -7.51 37.11
C SER A 27 -39.59 -7.53 36.85
N LEU A 28 -38.98 -8.65 37.25
CA LEU A 28 -37.64 -9.15 36.91
C LEU A 28 -37.11 -8.64 35.55
N VAL A 29 -36.32 -7.57 35.59
CA VAL A 29 -35.39 -7.23 34.50
C VAL A 29 -34.25 -8.26 34.55
N LYS A 30 -34.32 -9.28 33.69
CA LYS A 30 -33.19 -10.17 33.46
C LYS A 30 -31.95 -9.33 33.14
N PRO A 31 -30.81 -9.53 33.83
CA PRO A 31 -29.58 -8.83 33.46
C PRO A 31 -29.15 -9.39 32.11
N ARG A 32 -29.40 -8.64 31.04
CA ARG A 32 -28.67 -8.83 29.79
C ARG A 32 -27.20 -8.70 30.17
N ARG A 33 -26.47 -9.82 30.16
CA ARG A 33 -25.01 -9.82 30.22
C ARG A 33 -24.52 -8.90 29.11
N ARG A 34 -24.24 -7.63 29.43
CA ARG A 34 -23.60 -6.69 28.51
C ARG A 34 -22.19 -7.22 28.33
N CYS A 35 -21.91 -7.72 27.13
CA CYS A 35 -20.54 -7.94 26.70
C CYS A 35 -19.79 -6.61 26.87
N ILE A 36 -18.58 -6.67 27.44
CA ILE A 36 -17.71 -5.53 27.71
C ILE A 36 -17.19 -5.00 26.37
N CYS A 37 -18.02 -4.24 25.67
CA CYS A 37 -17.62 -3.43 24.53
C CYS A 37 -18.16 -2.04 24.83
N ALA A 38 -17.31 -1.18 25.37
CA ALA A 38 -17.66 0.22 25.61
C ALA A 38 -18.20 0.81 24.29
N PRO A 39 -19.45 1.29 24.23
CA PRO A 39 -19.98 1.93 23.01
C PRO A 39 -19.19 3.21 22.68
N GLY A 40 -19.09 3.56 21.39
CA GLY A 40 -18.50 4.82 20.92
C GLY A 40 -17.07 4.74 20.37
N TRP A 41 -16.44 5.89 20.17
CA TRP A 41 -15.11 6.02 19.55
C TRP A 41 -13.98 5.29 20.31
N ARG A 42 -14.16 5.05 21.62
CA ARG A 42 -13.18 4.36 22.48
C ARG A 42 -12.99 2.90 22.06
N SER A 43 -14.05 2.21 21.61
CA SER A 43 -13.89 0.84 21.09
C SER A 43 -13.02 0.83 19.84
N GLY A 44 -13.00 1.90 19.03
CA GLY A 44 -12.09 2.00 17.89
C GLY A 44 -10.60 1.98 18.30
N LEU A 45 -10.24 2.65 19.40
CA LEU A 45 -8.88 2.59 19.96
C LEU A 45 -8.56 1.19 20.48
N LEU A 46 -9.51 0.55 21.17
CA LEU A 46 -9.35 -0.82 21.67
C LEU A 46 -9.17 -1.82 20.52
N TRP A 47 -10.02 -1.76 19.48
CA TRP A 47 -9.88 -2.58 18.28
C TRP A 47 -8.54 -2.35 17.58
N GLY A 48 -8.10 -1.09 17.50
CA GLY A 48 -6.78 -0.73 16.96
C GLY A 48 -5.63 -1.34 17.78
N ALA A 49 -5.68 -1.22 19.11
CA ALA A 49 -4.69 -1.81 20.01
C ALA A 49 -4.69 -3.35 19.93
N SER A 50 -5.85 -3.99 20.00
CA SER A 50 -6.01 -5.44 19.88
C SER A 50 -5.49 -5.96 18.53
N SER A 51 -5.77 -5.25 17.43
CA SER A 51 -5.26 -5.62 16.11
C SER A 51 -3.73 -5.49 16.03
N CYS A 52 -3.16 -4.45 16.64
CA CYS A 52 -1.71 -4.25 16.72
C CYS A 52 -1.03 -5.38 17.50
N ILE A 53 -1.61 -5.77 18.65
CA ILE A 53 -1.15 -6.89 19.48
C ILE A 53 -1.27 -8.20 18.71
N LEU A 54 -2.39 -8.45 18.03
CA LEU A 54 -2.59 -9.66 17.23
C LEU A 54 -1.51 -9.78 16.14
N VAL A 55 -1.27 -8.71 15.37
CA VAL A 55 -0.22 -8.71 14.35
C VAL A 55 1.17 -8.88 14.97
N PHE A 56 1.42 -8.32 16.16
CA PHE A 56 2.66 -8.54 16.90
C PHE A 56 2.83 -10.01 17.30
N CYS A 57 1.81 -10.63 17.91
CA CYS A 57 1.84 -12.03 18.32
C CYS A 57 2.01 -12.99 17.13
N ILE A 58 1.33 -12.73 16.00
CA ILE A 58 1.50 -13.51 14.78
C ILE A 58 2.95 -13.42 14.28
N ASN A 59 3.48 -12.20 14.12
CA ASN A 59 4.86 -12.03 13.67
C ASN A 59 5.89 -12.62 14.63
N LEU A 60 5.66 -12.48 15.94
CA LEU A 60 6.53 -13.06 16.96
C LEU A 60 6.49 -14.59 16.90
N GLY A 61 5.29 -15.18 16.79
CA GLY A 61 5.11 -16.62 16.64
C GLY A 61 5.78 -17.17 15.38
N VAL A 62 5.60 -16.51 14.23
CA VAL A 62 6.29 -16.86 12.98
C VAL A 62 7.80 -16.71 13.13
N THR A 63 8.27 -15.67 13.81
CA THR A 63 9.70 -15.47 14.06
C THR A 63 10.27 -16.61 14.90
N ILE A 64 9.63 -16.95 16.02
CA ILE A 64 10.06 -18.06 16.90
C ILE A 64 10.05 -19.39 16.13
N TRP A 65 8.97 -19.67 15.39
CA TRP A 65 8.88 -20.86 14.56
C TRP A 65 10.00 -20.90 13.51
N SER A 66 10.29 -19.78 12.84
CA SER A 66 11.34 -19.70 11.83
C SER A 66 12.73 -20.00 12.38
N MET A 67 12.99 -19.75 13.67
CA MET A 67 14.27 -20.08 14.31
C MET A 67 14.51 -21.58 14.45
N THR A 68 13.46 -22.40 14.35
CA THR A 68 13.56 -23.87 14.35
C THR A 68 13.89 -24.43 12.98
N LEU A 69 13.88 -23.59 11.93
CA LEU A 69 14.12 -24.00 10.55
C LEU A 69 15.61 -23.88 10.16
N PRO A 70 16.05 -24.58 9.11
CA PRO A 70 17.42 -24.54 8.63
C PRO A 70 17.91 -23.12 8.37
N GLU A 71 19.12 -22.83 8.80
CA GLU A 71 19.82 -21.60 8.44
C GLU A 71 20.29 -21.69 7.00
N GLY A 72 20.07 -20.63 6.24
CA GLY A 72 20.66 -20.52 4.92
C GLY A 72 22.13 -20.17 5.04
N ALA A 73 23.02 -21.10 4.68
CA ALA A 73 24.45 -20.85 4.65
C ALA A 73 24.76 -19.58 3.83
N SER A 74 25.55 -18.67 4.42
CA SER A 74 26.10 -17.51 3.73
C SER A 74 27.46 -17.17 4.34
N SER A 75 28.43 -16.86 3.48
CA SER A 75 29.83 -16.62 3.84
C SER A 75 30.06 -15.40 4.76
N GLU A 76 29.04 -14.55 4.98
CA GLU A 76 29.22 -13.23 5.60
C GLU A 76 28.19 -12.88 6.70
N GLY A 77 27.59 -13.88 7.36
CA GLY A 77 26.86 -13.65 8.62
C GLY A 77 25.45 -13.06 8.50
N HIS A 78 24.86 -13.07 7.30
CA HIS A 78 23.44 -12.76 7.16
C HIS A 78 22.58 -13.93 7.64
N ILE A 79 22.10 -13.83 8.89
CA ILE A 79 21.17 -14.80 9.46
C ILE A 79 19.86 -14.73 8.67
N ARG A 80 19.60 -15.78 7.89
CA ARG A 80 18.33 -16.03 7.20
C ARG A 80 17.84 -17.43 7.51
N ARG A 81 16.52 -17.62 7.51
CA ARG A 81 15.86 -18.91 7.72
C ARG A 81 15.18 -19.35 6.43
N ILE A 82 15.37 -20.60 6.03
CA ILE A 82 14.73 -21.16 4.85
C ILE A 82 13.35 -21.67 5.27
N LEU A 83 12.29 -20.96 4.88
CA LEU A 83 10.91 -21.34 5.20
C LEU A 83 10.44 -22.53 4.38
N LYS A 84 10.84 -22.57 3.11
CA LYS A 84 10.47 -23.62 2.16
C LYS A 84 11.46 -23.64 1.00
N GLU A 85 11.71 -24.82 0.47
CA GLU A 85 12.47 -25.05 -0.76
C GLU A 85 11.61 -25.85 -1.75
N GLY A 86 11.74 -25.58 -3.04
CA GLY A 86 11.02 -26.29 -4.09
C GLY A 86 11.09 -25.57 -5.45
N SER A 87 10.17 -25.92 -6.36
CA SER A 87 10.14 -25.32 -7.70
C SER A 87 9.91 -23.80 -7.66
N CYS A 88 10.50 -23.08 -8.61
CA CYS A 88 10.42 -21.63 -8.64
C CYS A 88 8.99 -21.13 -8.87
N ALA A 89 8.18 -21.89 -9.62
CA ALA A 89 6.76 -21.62 -9.80
C ALA A 89 5.96 -21.76 -8.49
N GLU A 90 6.27 -22.76 -7.68
CA GLU A 90 5.63 -22.98 -6.39
C GLU A 90 6.02 -21.90 -5.38
N ILE A 91 7.32 -21.66 -5.19
CA ILE A 91 7.84 -20.63 -4.28
C ILE A 91 7.29 -19.26 -4.63
N ARG A 92 7.17 -18.93 -5.92
CA ARG A 92 6.54 -17.69 -6.37
C ARG A 92 5.10 -17.55 -5.89
N LYS A 93 4.29 -18.61 -5.94
CA LYS A 93 2.89 -18.58 -5.46
C LYS A 93 2.84 -18.28 -3.96
N TYR A 94 3.69 -18.95 -3.16
CA TYR A 94 3.80 -18.68 -1.72
C TYR A 94 4.25 -17.26 -1.43
N ASN A 95 5.26 -16.76 -2.15
CA ASN A 95 5.78 -15.42 -1.99
C ASN A 95 4.68 -14.35 -2.23
N VAL A 96 3.94 -14.47 -3.34
CA VAL A 96 2.80 -13.58 -3.64
C VAL A 96 1.74 -13.61 -2.54
N GLY A 97 1.37 -14.79 -2.05
CA GLY A 97 0.39 -14.95 -0.98
C GLY A 97 0.83 -14.32 0.34
N LEU A 98 2.10 -14.51 0.74
CA LEU A 98 2.66 -13.92 1.96
C LEU A 98 2.77 -12.40 1.87
N HIS A 99 3.20 -11.85 0.73
CA HIS A 99 3.20 -10.39 0.56
C HIS A 99 1.77 -9.82 0.62
N LEU A 100 0.76 -10.52 0.11
CA LEU A 100 -0.63 -10.07 0.27
C LEU A 100 -1.01 -10.01 1.76
N ALA A 101 -0.70 -11.04 2.54
CA ALA A 101 -0.94 -11.06 3.98
C ALA A 101 -0.20 -9.94 4.73
N ILE A 102 1.09 -9.73 4.41
CA ILE A 102 1.91 -8.63 4.98
C ILE A 102 1.29 -7.27 4.67
N ASN A 103 0.82 -7.04 3.44
CA ASN A 103 0.19 -5.77 3.06
C ASN A 103 -1.18 -5.57 3.75
N VAL A 104 -1.93 -6.64 4.01
CA VAL A 104 -3.14 -6.59 4.86
C VAL A 104 -2.78 -6.19 6.29
N PHE A 105 -1.79 -6.85 6.90
CA PHE A 105 -1.34 -6.50 8.26
C PHE A 105 -0.81 -5.07 8.34
N SER A 106 0.02 -4.64 7.39
CA SER A 106 0.52 -3.28 7.29
C SER A 106 -0.62 -2.26 7.19
N SER A 107 -1.66 -2.56 6.39
CA SER A 107 -2.83 -1.69 6.24
C SER A 107 -3.67 -1.60 7.51
N ILE A 108 -3.83 -2.70 8.25
CA ILE A 108 -4.51 -2.72 9.56
C ILE A 108 -3.73 -1.85 10.56
N LEU A 109 -2.40 -2.00 10.63
CA LEU A 109 -1.55 -1.19 11.50
C LEU A 109 -1.60 0.30 11.13
N LEU A 110 -1.62 0.62 9.83
CA LEU A 110 -1.78 1.97 9.33
C LEU A 110 -3.14 2.57 9.71
N ALA A 111 -4.23 1.80 9.55
CA ALA A 111 -5.57 2.23 9.92
C ALA A 111 -5.69 2.49 11.43
N ALA A 112 -5.14 1.60 12.27
CA ALA A 112 -5.11 1.76 13.72
C ALA A 112 -4.32 3.01 14.13
N SER A 113 -3.12 3.21 13.57
CA SER A 113 -2.31 4.41 13.84
C SER A 113 -3.00 5.69 13.35
N ASN A 114 -3.61 5.68 12.17
CA ASN A 114 -4.35 6.83 11.64
C ASN A 114 -5.55 7.18 12.54
N TYR A 115 -6.29 6.17 13.01
CA TYR A 115 -7.40 6.38 13.93
C TYR A 115 -6.93 7.00 15.25
N ALA A 116 -5.90 6.43 15.88
CA ALA A 116 -5.34 6.97 17.12
C ALA A 116 -4.75 8.37 16.94
N MET A 117 -4.08 8.63 15.83
CA MET A 117 -3.57 9.96 15.48
C MET A 117 -4.69 10.99 15.32
N GLN A 118 -5.83 10.61 14.74
CA GLN A 118 -7.01 11.48 14.72
C GLN A 118 -7.55 11.72 16.13
N CYS A 119 -7.57 10.69 16.99
CA CYS A 119 -7.95 10.86 18.38
C CYS A 119 -7.03 11.82 19.15
N LEU A 120 -5.72 11.70 18.94
CA LEU A 120 -4.70 12.50 19.61
C LEU A 120 -4.67 13.96 19.12
N SER A 121 -5.05 14.23 17.87
CA SER A 121 -5.01 15.57 17.27
C SER A 121 -6.33 16.36 17.37
N ALA A 122 -7.42 15.73 17.80
CA ALA A 122 -8.71 16.40 17.98
C ALA A 122 -8.69 17.35 19.19
N PRO A 123 -9.11 18.61 19.06
CA PRO A 123 -9.08 19.54 20.18
C PRO A 123 -10.17 19.23 21.21
N THR A 124 -9.95 19.60 22.47
CA THR A 124 -10.98 19.64 23.51
C THR A 124 -11.63 21.02 23.56
N ARG A 125 -12.76 21.17 24.26
CA ARG A 125 -13.38 22.50 24.48
C ARG A 125 -12.39 23.48 25.12
N ALA A 126 -11.65 23.04 26.15
CA ALA A 126 -10.63 23.84 26.81
C ALA A 126 -9.46 24.26 25.89
N ASP A 127 -9.05 23.39 24.95
CA ASP A 127 -8.02 23.73 23.95
C ASP A 127 -8.52 24.83 23.01
N ILE A 128 -9.78 24.73 22.59
CA ILE A 128 -10.44 25.70 21.72
C ILE A 128 -10.62 27.04 22.43
N ASP A 129 -11.11 27.06 23.66
CA ASP A 129 -11.34 28.30 24.42
C ASP A 129 -10.05 29.09 24.56
N ARG A 130 -8.95 28.39 24.88
CA ARG A 130 -7.61 28.98 24.94
C ARG A 130 -7.15 29.53 23.59
N ALA A 131 -7.46 28.85 22.49
CA ALA A 131 -7.13 29.32 21.15
C ALA A 131 -7.96 30.54 20.75
N HIS A 132 -9.27 30.50 21.00
CA HIS A 132 -10.22 31.58 20.72
C HIS A 132 -9.86 32.85 21.49
N PHE A 133 -9.50 32.73 22.78
CA PHE A 133 -9.02 33.85 23.59
C PHE A 133 -7.78 34.54 23.01
N ARG A 134 -6.96 33.80 22.24
CA ARG A 134 -5.76 34.32 21.56
C ARG A 134 -6.05 34.78 20.12
N GLY A 135 -7.33 34.86 19.72
CA GLY A 135 -7.73 35.18 18.35
C GLY A 135 -7.36 34.12 17.32
N LYS A 136 -7.17 32.86 17.74
CA LYS A 136 -6.87 31.71 16.89
C LYS A 136 -8.07 30.77 16.80
N TRP A 137 -8.04 29.86 15.83
CA TRP A 137 -9.05 28.82 15.64
C TRP A 137 -8.39 27.47 15.37
N LEU A 138 -9.05 26.38 15.79
CA LEU A 138 -8.59 25.00 15.62
C LEU A 138 -9.48 24.25 14.62
N ASP A 139 -8.91 23.20 14.02
CA ASP A 139 -9.66 22.32 13.13
C ASP A 139 -10.46 21.28 13.93
N ILE A 140 -11.76 21.17 13.65
CA ILE A 140 -12.65 20.15 14.19
C ILE A 140 -13.07 19.19 13.08
N GLY A 141 -13.22 17.90 13.39
CA GLY A 141 -13.80 16.95 12.46
C GLY A 141 -12.85 16.44 11.37
N ILE A 142 -11.59 16.87 11.35
CA ILE A 142 -10.62 16.48 10.32
C ILE A 142 -9.25 16.16 10.92
N PRO A 143 -8.44 15.30 10.28
CA PRO A 143 -7.03 15.16 10.64
C PRO A 143 -6.32 16.51 10.47
N SER A 144 -5.72 17.05 11.53
CA SER A 144 -5.02 18.33 11.50
C SER A 144 -3.70 18.31 12.26
N ILE A 145 -2.60 18.45 11.50
CA ILE A 145 -1.26 18.61 12.05
C ILE A 145 -1.10 20.00 12.68
N ARG A 146 -1.87 21.00 12.21
CA ARG A 146 -1.85 22.36 12.76
C ARG A 146 -2.28 22.39 14.23
N ASN A 147 -3.28 21.59 14.59
CA ASN A 147 -3.74 21.49 15.97
C ASN A 147 -2.64 21.03 16.92
N LEU A 148 -1.65 20.26 16.46
CA LEU A 148 -0.56 19.75 17.31
C LEU A 148 0.27 20.86 17.97
N LEU A 149 0.25 22.08 17.40
CA LEU A 149 0.94 23.24 17.95
C LEU A 149 0.21 23.91 19.13
N ASP A 150 -1.11 23.70 19.24
CA ASP A 150 -1.95 24.38 20.23
C ASP A 150 -2.58 23.42 21.27
N ILE A 151 -2.51 22.10 21.06
CA ILE A 151 -2.94 21.07 22.04
C ILE A 151 -1.82 20.69 23.04
N PRO A 152 -2.11 19.93 24.12
CA PRO A 152 -1.10 19.50 25.09
C PRO A 152 0.08 18.72 24.46
N ARG A 153 1.31 19.08 24.85
CA ARG A 153 2.57 18.51 24.30
C ARG A 153 2.61 16.98 24.33
N GLN A 154 2.09 16.37 25.39
CA GLN A 154 2.05 14.93 25.53
C GLN A 154 1.32 14.25 24.35
N ARG A 155 0.17 14.80 23.93
CA ARG A 155 -0.61 14.27 22.80
C ARG A 155 0.13 14.43 21.48
N ALA A 156 0.81 15.58 21.30
CA ALA A 156 1.65 15.83 20.13
C ALA A 156 2.85 14.87 20.05
N ILE A 157 3.50 14.56 21.19
CA ILE A 157 4.60 13.59 21.25
C ILE A 157 4.11 12.19 20.88
N LEU A 158 2.99 11.73 21.47
CA LEU A 158 2.42 10.41 21.15
C LEU A 158 2.04 10.31 19.66
N TRP A 159 1.50 11.38 19.09
CA TRP A 159 1.20 11.47 17.66
C TRP A 159 2.48 11.32 16.82
N GLY A 160 3.55 12.03 17.18
CA GLY A 160 4.84 11.95 16.48
C GLY A 160 5.49 10.56 16.59
N LEU A 161 5.40 9.92 17.75
CA LEU A 161 5.90 8.55 17.95
C LEU A 161 5.12 7.51 17.14
N LEU A 162 3.81 7.70 16.92
CA LEU A 162 3.03 6.86 16.00
C LEU A 162 3.48 7.01 14.54
N VAL A 163 3.85 8.22 14.12
CA VAL A 163 4.43 8.43 12.78
C VAL A 163 5.79 7.74 12.69
N LEU A 164 6.67 7.96 13.67
CA LEU A 164 8.02 7.39 13.68
C LEU A 164 8.00 5.85 13.68
N SER A 165 7.16 5.23 14.52
CA SER A 165 7.00 3.77 14.56
C SER A 165 6.34 3.18 13.30
N SER A 166 5.73 4.00 12.44
CA SER A 166 5.17 3.53 11.17
C SER A 166 6.21 3.44 10.05
N VAL A 167 7.28 4.24 10.10
CA VAL A 167 8.32 4.30 9.06
C VAL A 167 8.98 2.92 8.83
N PRO A 168 9.45 2.19 9.87
CA PRO A 168 10.11 0.90 9.65
C PRO A 168 9.17 -0.17 9.08
N LEU A 169 7.88 -0.12 9.44
CA LEU A 169 6.87 -1.04 8.91
C LEU A 169 6.70 -0.88 7.40
N HIS A 170 6.72 0.35 6.88
CA HIS A 170 6.62 0.59 5.45
C HIS A 170 7.91 0.25 4.70
N LEU A 171 9.08 0.43 5.32
CA LEU A 171 10.38 0.25 4.67
C LEU A 171 10.92 -1.19 4.70
N PHE A 172 10.58 -2.00 5.72
CA PHE A 172 11.20 -3.30 5.92
C PHE A 172 10.24 -4.48 5.88
N TYR A 173 8.95 -4.29 6.18
CA TYR A 173 8.04 -5.40 6.43
C TYR A 173 7.80 -6.29 5.18
N ASN A 174 7.68 -5.67 3.99
CA ASN A 174 7.57 -6.43 2.75
C ASN A 174 8.86 -7.18 2.39
N SER A 175 10.01 -6.88 2.99
CA SER A 175 11.27 -7.58 2.72
C SER A 175 11.66 -8.57 3.81
N VAL A 176 10.83 -8.73 4.85
CA VAL A 176 11.01 -9.77 5.88
C VAL A 176 10.96 -11.17 5.26
N VAL A 177 10.08 -11.35 4.28
CA VAL A 177 9.98 -12.56 3.46
C VAL A 177 10.43 -12.21 2.05
N PHE A 178 11.31 -13.02 1.47
CA PHE A 178 11.77 -12.85 0.09
C PHE A 178 12.11 -14.19 -0.55
N SER A 179 11.91 -14.32 -1.86
CA SER A 179 12.34 -15.50 -2.61
C SER A 179 13.76 -15.35 -3.13
N SER A 180 14.53 -16.44 -3.10
CA SER A 180 15.81 -16.55 -3.81
C SER A 180 15.76 -17.64 -4.87
N LEU A 181 16.50 -17.42 -5.96
CA LEU A 181 16.74 -18.40 -7.01
C LEU A 181 18.12 -19.03 -6.78
N SER A 182 18.28 -20.34 -6.95
CA SER A 182 19.60 -20.96 -6.98
C SER A 182 20.08 -21.08 -8.42
N ALA A 183 21.11 -20.31 -8.77
CA ALA A 183 21.70 -20.35 -10.10
C ALA A 183 22.75 -21.46 -10.16
N VAL A 184 22.68 -22.25 -11.23
CA VAL A 184 23.57 -23.38 -11.47
C VAL A 184 24.52 -23.03 -12.62
N ASP A 185 25.82 -23.17 -12.37
CA ASP A 185 26.84 -23.08 -13.40
C ASP A 185 26.79 -24.36 -14.27
N TYR A 186 26.96 -24.19 -15.58
CA TYR A 186 26.85 -25.30 -16.52
C TYR A 186 27.88 -25.23 -17.64
N HIS A 187 28.13 -26.38 -18.24
CA HIS A 187 29.03 -26.52 -19.37
C HIS A 187 28.26 -26.67 -20.68
N VAL A 188 28.82 -26.08 -21.73
CA VAL A 188 28.36 -26.24 -23.11
C VAL A 188 29.43 -26.98 -23.88
N VAL A 189 29.07 -28.12 -24.47
CA VAL A 189 29.98 -28.98 -25.23
C VAL A 189 29.36 -29.29 -26.59
N ALA A 190 30.11 -29.12 -27.68
CA ALA A 190 29.66 -29.49 -29.03
C ALA A 190 30.35 -30.77 -29.53
N VAL A 191 29.59 -31.70 -30.12
CA VAL A 191 30.08 -32.99 -30.64
C VAL A 191 29.45 -33.39 -31.98
N ASN A 192 30.18 -34.22 -32.72
CA ASN A 192 29.82 -34.70 -34.05
C ASN A 192 28.96 -35.97 -34.03
N GLN A 193 27.92 -36.00 -34.87
CA GLN A 193 26.99 -37.12 -35.03
C GLN A 193 27.60 -38.35 -35.75
N THR A 194 28.61 -38.19 -36.61
CA THR A 194 29.06 -39.21 -37.58
C THR A 194 30.07 -40.24 -37.06
N LYS A 195 30.64 -40.06 -35.87
CA LYS A 195 31.42 -41.09 -35.18
C LYS A 195 30.71 -41.45 -33.89
N SER A 196 30.63 -42.74 -33.56
CA SER A 196 30.19 -43.12 -32.22
C SER A 196 31.06 -42.34 -31.26
N VAL A 197 30.45 -41.57 -30.36
CA VAL A 197 31.20 -40.61 -29.55
C VAL A 197 32.26 -41.30 -28.67
N ASN A 198 32.16 -42.62 -28.51
CA ASN A 198 33.22 -43.47 -27.96
C ASN A 198 34.54 -43.40 -28.77
N GLU A 199 34.52 -43.42 -30.10
CA GLU A 199 35.73 -43.35 -30.95
C GLU A 199 36.37 -41.95 -30.97
N THR A 200 35.53 -40.92 -30.96
CA THR A 200 35.90 -39.51 -30.86
C THR A 200 36.68 -39.23 -29.56
N PHE A 201 36.20 -39.78 -28.45
CA PHE A 201 36.79 -39.55 -27.12
C PHE A 201 38.09 -40.33 -26.90
N SER A 202 38.19 -41.57 -27.37
CA SER A 202 39.43 -42.37 -27.29
C SER A 202 40.60 -41.70 -27.99
N ARG A 203 40.40 -41.15 -29.21
CA ARG A 203 41.46 -40.41 -29.91
C ARG A 203 41.82 -39.11 -29.22
N THR A 204 40.84 -38.37 -28.70
CA THR A 204 41.09 -37.08 -28.03
C THR A 204 41.89 -37.26 -26.73
N PHE A 205 41.60 -38.30 -25.93
CA PHE A 205 42.31 -38.55 -24.66
C PHE A 205 43.74 -39.04 -24.90
N GLU A 206 44.00 -39.80 -25.98
CA GLU A 206 45.33 -40.23 -26.40
C GLU A 206 46.17 -39.08 -27.00
N GLU A 207 45.58 -38.20 -27.82
CA GLU A 207 46.28 -37.09 -28.47
C GLU A 207 46.57 -35.90 -27.54
N VAL A 208 45.69 -35.61 -26.56
CA VAL A 208 45.88 -34.51 -25.59
C VAL A 208 47.02 -34.80 -24.60
N ASN A 209 47.30 -36.07 -24.30
CA ASN A 209 48.45 -36.45 -23.49
C ASN A 209 49.79 -36.43 -24.26
N GLN A 210 49.77 -36.26 -25.60
CA GLN A 210 50.96 -36.43 -26.44
C GLN A 210 51.45 -35.18 -27.17
N THR A 211 50.76 -34.03 -27.13
CA THR A 211 51.21 -32.86 -27.91
C THR A 211 51.32 -31.58 -27.07
N SER A 212 52.55 -31.26 -26.69
CA SER A 212 52.99 -29.94 -26.22
C SER A 212 53.09 -28.89 -27.34
N GLU A 213 52.56 -29.16 -28.54
CA GLU A 213 52.94 -28.44 -29.76
C GLU A 213 51.76 -28.05 -30.68
N PHE A 214 50.55 -27.87 -30.14
CA PHE A 214 49.38 -27.42 -30.92
C PHE A 214 48.95 -25.99 -30.54
N GLN A 215 49.88 -25.03 -30.67
CA GLN A 215 49.71 -23.64 -30.24
C GLN A 215 49.50 -22.60 -31.35
N SER A 216 49.49 -22.97 -32.64
CA SER A 216 49.23 -21.98 -33.69
C SER A 216 48.45 -22.56 -34.86
N TYR A 217 47.15 -22.27 -34.93
CA TYR A 217 46.47 -21.71 -36.11
C TYR A 217 44.95 -21.69 -35.84
N HIS A 218 44.28 -20.71 -36.44
CA HIS A 218 42.85 -20.40 -36.41
C HIS A 218 42.33 -19.54 -35.24
N ARG A 219 42.11 -18.27 -35.61
CA ARG A 219 41.17 -17.25 -35.12
C ARG A 219 40.12 -17.75 -34.12
N LYS A 220 40.52 -18.01 -32.86
CA LYS A 220 39.57 -18.32 -31.77
C LYS A 220 38.91 -17.04 -31.27
N PRO A 221 37.60 -17.03 -31.01
CA PRO A 221 37.00 -16.02 -30.14
C PRO A 221 37.71 -16.05 -28.78
N TYR A 222 37.93 -14.89 -28.17
CA TYR A 222 38.69 -14.69 -26.92
C TYR A 222 38.16 -15.50 -25.69
N TRP A 223 37.07 -16.26 -25.85
CA TRP A 223 36.33 -16.99 -24.82
C TRP A 223 36.26 -18.52 -25.05
N ALA A 224 36.70 -19.04 -26.21
CA ALA A 224 36.68 -20.47 -26.48
C ALA A 224 37.88 -21.18 -25.81
N SER A 225 37.69 -21.62 -24.57
CA SER A 225 38.67 -22.44 -23.85
C SER A 225 38.60 -23.91 -24.29
N ARG A 226 39.76 -24.57 -24.46
CA ARG A 226 39.79 -26.05 -24.56
C ARG A 226 39.41 -26.57 -23.18
N GLY A 227 38.28 -27.25 -23.06
CA GLY A 227 37.86 -27.86 -21.81
C GLY A 227 38.84 -28.91 -21.32
N SER A 228 38.92 -29.11 -19.99
CA SER A 228 39.58 -30.29 -19.44
C SER A 228 38.92 -31.54 -20.03
N PRO A 229 39.69 -32.53 -20.53
CA PRO A 229 39.15 -33.80 -20.99
C PRO A 229 38.27 -34.51 -19.95
N ALA A 230 38.53 -34.28 -18.65
CA ALA A 230 37.73 -34.84 -17.56
C ALA A 230 36.29 -34.31 -17.53
N ASP A 231 36.10 -33.01 -17.77
CA ASP A 231 34.78 -32.38 -17.67
C ASP A 231 33.91 -32.72 -18.88
N VAL A 232 34.52 -32.81 -20.07
CA VAL A 232 33.84 -33.29 -21.29
C VAL A 232 33.41 -34.74 -21.13
N LYS A 233 34.25 -35.57 -20.48
CA LYS A 233 33.91 -36.95 -20.14
C LYS A 233 32.70 -37.04 -19.21
N GLU A 234 32.63 -36.18 -18.20
CA GLU A 234 31.54 -36.18 -17.22
C GLU A 234 30.18 -35.90 -17.88
N VAL A 235 30.08 -34.85 -18.69
CA VAL A 235 28.85 -34.50 -19.43
C VAL A 235 28.44 -35.63 -20.38
N TRP A 236 29.41 -36.26 -21.03
CA TRP A 236 29.18 -37.38 -21.94
C TRP A 236 28.75 -38.67 -21.22
N ASP A 237 29.35 -38.98 -20.07
CA ASP A 237 29.00 -40.15 -19.26
C ASP A 237 27.54 -40.05 -18.75
N LEU A 238 27.10 -38.84 -18.42
CA LEU A 238 25.69 -38.56 -18.11
C LEU A 238 24.78 -38.83 -19.32
N ALA A 239 25.21 -38.46 -20.52
CA ALA A 239 24.46 -38.73 -21.75
C ALA A 239 24.35 -40.24 -22.04
N ARG A 240 25.44 -40.99 -21.89
CA ARG A 240 25.45 -42.46 -22.03
C ARG A 240 24.60 -43.18 -20.98
N ALA A 241 24.57 -42.65 -19.77
CA ALA A 241 23.75 -43.19 -18.69
C ALA A 241 22.24 -42.91 -18.88
N GLY A 242 21.83 -42.26 -19.97
CA GLY A 242 20.43 -41.91 -20.23
C GLY A 242 19.87 -40.86 -19.28
N LYS A 243 20.74 -40.09 -18.59
CA LYS A 243 20.36 -39.05 -17.62
C LYS A 243 20.18 -37.67 -18.26
N VAL A 244 20.04 -37.62 -19.58
CA VAL A 244 19.89 -36.38 -20.37
C VAL A 244 18.61 -36.45 -21.21
N GLU A 245 18.01 -35.28 -21.42
CA GLU A 245 16.79 -35.11 -22.22
C GLU A 245 17.18 -34.66 -23.64
N ASN A 246 16.65 -35.34 -24.66
CA ASN A 246 16.82 -34.92 -26.05
C ASN A 246 15.85 -33.78 -26.36
N LEU A 247 16.40 -32.62 -26.76
CA LEU A 247 15.66 -31.41 -27.11
C LEU A 247 15.95 -31.03 -28.55
N THR A 248 14.92 -30.60 -29.26
CA THR A 248 15.09 -29.93 -30.56
C THR A 248 15.93 -28.65 -30.42
N SER A 249 16.58 -28.19 -31.50
CA SER A 249 17.32 -26.92 -31.50
C SER A 249 16.52 -25.75 -30.93
N LEU A 250 15.24 -25.63 -31.31
CA LEU A 250 14.34 -24.59 -30.78
C LEU A 250 14.08 -24.72 -29.27
N GLU A 251 13.86 -25.93 -28.77
CA GLU A 251 13.65 -26.17 -27.34
C GLU A 251 14.92 -25.92 -26.54
N CYS A 252 16.07 -26.31 -27.09
CA CYS A 252 17.38 -26.04 -26.50
C CYS A 252 17.58 -24.54 -26.30
N ILE A 253 17.41 -23.74 -27.36
CA ILE A 253 17.49 -22.29 -27.32
C ILE A 253 16.51 -21.72 -26.28
N LYS A 254 15.26 -22.18 -26.27
CA LYS A 254 14.23 -21.68 -25.32
C LYS A 254 14.58 -21.97 -23.87
N LYS A 255 15.23 -23.10 -23.58
CA LYS A 255 15.53 -23.56 -22.21
C LYS A 255 16.85 -23.00 -21.66
N TYR A 256 17.81 -22.70 -22.53
CA TYR A 256 19.13 -22.18 -22.15
C TYR A 256 19.28 -20.67 -22.32
N ALA A 257 18.43 -20.01 -23.12
CA ALA A 257 18.43 -18.55 -23.24
C ALA A 257 17.76 -17.86 -22.04
N THR A 258 18.35 -18.05 -20.86
CA THR A 258 17.97 -17.46 -19.56
C THR A 258 19.22 -17.04 -18.81
N ALA A 259 19.24 -15.84 -18.23
CA ALA A 259 20.37 -15.39 -17.40
C ALA A 259 20.57 -16.23 -16.13
N PHE A 260 19.49 -16.78 -15.58
CA PHE A 260 19.53 -17.60 -14.38
C PHE A 260 19.09 -19.00 -14.76
N GLN A 261 20.06 -19.91 -14.88
CA GLN A 261 19.76 -21.31 -15.09
C GLN A 261 19.46 -21.98 -13.74
N THR A 262 18.24 -22.46 -13.56
CA THR A 262 17.75 -23.07 -12.31
C THR A 262 17.23 -24.50 -12.49
N SER A 263 16.97 -24.93 -13.72
CA SER A 263 16.26 -26.18 -14.03
C SER A 263 17.08 -27.16 -14.86
N ARG A 264 18.22 -26.69 -15.39
CA ARG A 264 19.13 -27.46 -16.23
C ARG A 264 20.57 -27.20 -15.83
N ARG A 265 21.46 -28.12 -16.18
CA ARG A 265 22.90 -27.94 -16.01
C ARG A 265 23.55 -28.16 -17.37
N ASP A 266 24.42 -29.16 -17.50
CA ASP A 266 25.26 -29.33 -18.67
C ASP A 266 24.45 -29.62 -19.94
N VAL A 267 24.95 -29.12 -21.07
CA VAL A 267 24.34 -29.30 -22.39
C VAL A 267 25.35 -29.78 -23.42
N LEU A 268 24.95 -30.81 -24.16
CA LEU A 268 25.69 -31.35 -25.27
C LEU A 268 24.98 -31.01 -26.58
N LEU A 269 25.63 -30.25 -27.45
CA LEU A 269 25.14 -29.89 -28.78
C LEU A 269 25.61 -30.95 -29.78
N VAL A 270 24.68 -31.55 -30.52
CA VAL A 270 24.98 -32.57 -31.53
C VAL A 270 24.70 -31.99 -32.91
N GLY A 271 25.73 -31.96 -33.76
CA GLY A 271 25.66 -31.35 -35.09
C GLY A 271 26.21 -32.22 -36.22
N ASP A 272 25.83 -31.85 -37.43
CA ASP A 272 26.24 -32.45 -38.70
C ASP A 272 27.56 -31.81 -39.20
N PRO A 273 28.60 -32.59 -39.55
CA PRO A 273 29.90 -32.10 -40.05
C PRO A 273 29.85 -31.33 -41.38
N GLY A 274 28.69 -31.19 -42.02
CA GLY A 274 28.51 -30.77 -43.40
C GLY A 274 29.02 -29.38 -43.85
N SER A 275 29.80 -28.63 -43.06
CA SER A 275 30.37 -27.34 -43.49
C SER A 275 31.81 -27.05 -43.08
N ASP A 276 32.44 -27.85 -42.20
CA ASP A 276 33.83 -27.62 -41.79
C ASP A 276 34.67 -28.92 -41.89
N PRO A 277 35.60 -29.04 -42.85
CA PRO A 277 36.46 -30.22 -42.98
C PRO A 277 37.45 -30.41 -41.82
N ASP A 278 37.66 -29.40 -40.96
CA ASP A 278 38.47 -29.49 -39.75
C ASP A 278 37.70 -30.11 -38.56
N TRP A 279 36.39 -30.39 -38.71
CA TRP A 279 35.53 -31.00 -37.71
C TRP A 279 35.74 -32.52 -37.55
N GLN A 280 36.99 -32.97 -37.66
CA GLN A 280 37.41 -34.35 -37.56
C GLN A 280 37.54 -34.81 -36.10
N GLY A 281 36.40 -35.01 -35.44
CA GLY A 281 36.31 -35.92 -34.31
C GLY A 281 37.01 -35.48 -33.00
N ILE A 282 37.06 -34.19 -32.71
CA ILE A 282 37.48 -33.64 -31.41
C ILE A 282 36.30 -32.83 -30.82
N PRO A 283 35.97 -32.95 -29.51
CA PRO A 283 35.03 -32.04 -28.85
C PRO A 283 35.58 -30.62 -28.98
N LEU A 284 34.95 -29.81 -29.84
CA LEU A 284 35.63 -28.63 -30.39
C LEU A 284 35.75 -27.48 -29.38
N VAL A 285 34.77 -27.32 -28.48
CA VAL A 285 34.68 -26.16 -27.58
C VAL A 285 34.00 -26.55 -26.28
N LYS A 286 34.64 -26.23 -25.14
CA LYS A 286 33.99 -26.21 -23.81
C LYS A 286 33.86 -24.74 -23.42
N ASP A 287 32.63 -24.27 -23.30
CA ASP A 287 32.36 -23.02 -22.61
C ASP A 287 31.88 -23.33 -21.18
N THR A 288 32.40 -22.61 -20.20
CA THR A 288 31.91 -22.71 -18.82
C THR A 288 31.06 -21.50 -18.56
N VAL A 289 29.75 -21.70 -18.60
CA VAL A 289 28.81 -20.64 -18.32
C VAL A 289 28.71 -20.49 -16.81
N GLN A 290 29.43 -19.50 -16.31
CA GLN A 290 29.39 -19.12 -14.91
C GLN A 290 28.53 -17.89 -14.73
N PHE A 291 27.64 -17.95 -13.74
CA PHE A 291 27.04 -16.72 -13.24
C PHE A 291 28.14 -15.92 -12.52
N SER A 292 28.57 -14.82 -13.14
CA SER A 292 29.57 -13.88 -12.62
C SER A 292 28.93 -12.52 -12.41
N SER A 293 29.35 -11.87 -11.34
CA SER A 293 28.74 -10.66 -10.84
C SER A 293 29.30 -9.38 -11.51
N GLN A 294 30.42 -9.52 -12.25
CA GLN A 294 31.12 -8.41 -12.90
C GLN A 294 30.75 -8.22 -14.38
N THR A 295 30.09 -9.20 -15.02
CA THR A 295 29.75 -9.16 -16.45
C THR A 295 28.26 -9.45 -16.66
N SER A 296 27.43 -8.40 -16.64
CA SER A 296 26.02 -8.49 -17.08
C SER A 296 25.85 -8.66 -18.61
N VAL A 297 26.88 -9.16 -19.29
CA VAL A 297 26.89 -9.42 -20.72
C VAL A 297 26.48 -10.88 -20.87
N ASP A 298 25.22 -11.06 -21.31
CA ASP A 298 24.56 -12.28 -21.76
C ASP A 298 25.26 -13.61 -21.39
N VAL A 299 24.87 -14.16 -20.23
CA VAL A 299 25.31 -15.47 -19.70
C VAL A 299 25.07 -16.62 -20.71
N TYR A 300 24.24 -16.42 -21.72
CA TYR A 300 23.95 -17.37 -22.80
C TYR A 300 24.41 -16.87 -24.19
N ASP A 301 25.40 -15.98 -24.26
CA ASP A 301 25.96 -15.44 -25.50
C ASP A 301 26.45 -16.54 -26.46
N TRP A 302 26.86 -17.69 -25.92
CA TRP A 302 27.23 -18.87 -26.70
C TRP A 302 26.14 -19.31 -27.70
N ILE A 303 24.85 -19.06 -27.39
CA ILE A 303 23.72 -19.35 -28.29
C ILE A 303 23.79 -18.49 -29.57
N CYS A 304 24.36 -17.30 -29.48
CA CYS A 304 24.41 -16.29 -30.54
C CYS A 304 25.78 -16.20 -31.21
N ASN A 305 26.68 -17.18 -31.01
CA ASN A 305 27.95 -17.31 -31.71
C ASN A 305 28.86 -16.06 -31.66
N GLY A 306 28.85 -15.31 -30.55
CA GLY A 306 29.71 -14.14 -30.36
C GLY A 306 29.77 -13.19 -31.56
N TYR A 307 28.61 -12.72 -32.05
CA TYR A 307 28.48 -11.84 -33.22
C TYR A 307 29.59 -10.77 -33.26
N PRO A 308 30.24 -10.52 -34.41
CA PRO A 308 31.42 -9.65 -34.51
C PRO A 308 31.14 -8.16 -34.25
N ASP A 309 29.88 -7.77 -34.07
CA ASP A 309 29.50 -6.42 -33.67
C ASP A 309 29.44 -6.34 -32.13
N TYR A 310 30.51 -5.82 -31.54
CA TYR A 310 30.73 -5.61 -30.09
C TYR A 310 29.62 -4.85 -29.33
N TRP A 311 28.53 -4.47 -29.99
CA TRP A 311 27.47 -3.61 -29.48
C TRP A 311 26.07 -4.26 -29.47
N VAL A 312 25.93 -5.52 -29.93
CA VAL A 312 24.63 -6.20 -30.00
C VAL A 312 24.56 -7.39 -29.03
N TYR A 313 23.75 -7.26 -27.99
CA TYR A 313 23.43 -8.32 -27.02
C TYR A 313 22.71 -9.52 -27.68
N CYS A 314 23.06 -10.76 -27.34
CA CYS A 314 22.45 -12.00 -27.83
C CYS A 314 20.92 -11.99 -27.69
N ARG A 315 20.40 -11.43 -26.59
CA ARG A 315 18.96 -11.21 -26.39
C ARG A 315 18.26 -10.48 -27.53
N ALA A 316 18.91 -9.48 -28.14
CA ALA A 316 18.33 -8.67 -29.21
C ALA A 316 18.11 -9.49 -30.50
N VAL A 317 18.97 -10.47 -30.77
CA VAL A 317 18.91 -11.35 -31.95
C VAL A 317 18.21 -12.68 -31.68
N LEU A 318 17.97 -13.02 -30.41
CA LEU A 318 17.35 -14.28 -29.99
C LEU A 318 16.00 -14.56 -30.67
N SER A 319 15.20 -13.53 -30.95
CA SER A 319 13.93 -13.69 -31.68
C SER A 319 14.11 -14.15 -33.13
N LYS A 320 15.21 -13.76 -33.79
CA LYS A 320 15.56 -14.21 -35.13
C LYS A 320 16.08 -15.65 -35.08
N ILE A 321 16.98 -15.95 -34.15
CA ILE A 321 17.53 -17.30 -33.94
C ILE A 321 16.40 -18.30 -33.62
N LYS A 322 15.43 -17.93 -32.78
CA LYS A 322 14.27 -18.78 -32.47
C LYS A 322 13.34 -19.01 -33.68
N LYS A 323 13.32 -18.11 -34.67
CA LYS A 323 12.54 -18.29 -35.90
C LYS A 323 13.26 -19.16 -36.92
N ASP A 324 14.58 -19.15 -36.92
CA ASP A 324 15.45 -19.90 -37.82
C ASP A 324 16.25 -20.96 -37.05
N ALA A 325 15.57 -21.67 -36.15
CA ALA A 325 16.22 -22.63 -35.25
C ALA A 325 16.78 -23.86 -35.98
N ASP A 326 16.31 -24.14 -37.20
CA ASP A 326 16.74 -25.28 -38.03
C ASP A 326 18.13 -25.09 -38.66
N HIS A 327 18.57 -23.83 -38.77
CA HIS A 327 19.92 -23.43 -39.20
C HIS A 327 20.75 -22.88 -38.03
N TRP A 328 20.33 -23.14 -36.79
CA TRP A 328 21.06 -22.69 -35.62
C TRP A 328 22.43 -23.36 -35.57
N GLY A 329 23.47 -22.52 -35.59
CA GLY A 329 24.84 -22.99 -35.53
C GLY A 329 25.72 -22.14 -34.60
N PRO A 330 25.60 -22.29 -33.27
CA PRO A 330 26.58 -21.73 -32.36
C PRO A 330 27.96 -22.33 -32.68
N PHE A 331 29.02 -21.53 -32.58
CA PHE A 331 30.41 -21.94 -32.91
C PHE A 331 30.64 -22.34 -34.38
N ASP A 332 29.96 -21.67 -35.30
CA ASP A 332 30.08 -21.90 -36.76
C ASP A 332 29.73 -23.32 -37.22
N THR A 333 29.04 -24.11 -36.38
CA THR A 333 28.62 -25.48 -36.70
C THR A 333 27.12 -25.65 -36.53
N ARG A 334 26.43 -26.19 -37.54
CA ARG A 334 25.00 -26.46 -37.48
C ARG A 334 24.67 -27.54 -36.44
N ILE A 335 23.69 -27.26 -35.57
CA ILE A 335 23.23 -28.17 -34.51
C ILE A 335 21.86 -28.74 -34.85
N ASP A 336 21.76 -30.07 -34.85
CA ASP A 336 20.52 -30.79 -35.15
C ASP A 336 19.63 -30.92 -33.91
N TYR A 337 20.24 -31.24 -32.77
CA TYR A 337 19.56 -31.36 -31.48
C TYR A 337 20.56 -31.18 -30.32
N CYS A 338 20.05 -31.01 -29.11
CA CYS A 338 20.89 -31.00 -27.91
C CYS A 338 20.42 -32.00 -26.86
N LEU A 339 21.39 -32.57 -26.14
CA LEU A 339 21.15 -33.38 -24.96
C LEU A 339 21.35 -32.51 -23.73
N SER A 340 20.29 -32.30 -22.96
CA SER A 340 20.29 -31.41 -21.82
C SER A 340 20.15 -32.18 -20.51
N GLN A 341 21.03 -31.93 -19.56
CA GLN A 341 20.88 -32.43 -18.21
C GLN A 341 19.83 -31.61 -17.46
N ARG A 342 18.78 -32.29 -16.98
CA ARG A 342 17.77 -31.68 -16.10
C ARG A 342 18.23 -31.76 -14.65
N VAL A 343 18.02 -30.68 -13.91
CA VAL A 343 18.25 -30.63 -12.46
C VAL A 343 16.97 -30.17 -11.76
N GLU A 344 16.84 -30.54 -10.49
CA GLU A 344 15.72 -30.06 -9.68
C GLU A 344 15.91 -28.57 -9.37
N GLU A 345 14.82 -27.82 -9.43
CA GLU A 345 14.84 -26.40 -9.09
C GLU A 345 14.91 -26.23 -7.57
N HIS A 346 15.95 -25.55 -7.09
CA HIS A 346 16.17 -25.25 -5.67
C HIS A 346 15.86 -23.78 -5.37
N CYS A 347 14.64 -23.35 -5.69
CA CYS A 347 14.17 -22.03 -5.29
C CYS A 347 13.78 -22.04 -3.80
N ARG A 348 14.12 -20.97 -3.08
CA ARG A 348 13.91 -20.89 -1.63
C ARG A 348 13.07 -19.69 -1.25
N LEU A 349 12.17 -19.91 -0.30
CA LEU A 349 11.48 -18.86 0.40
C LEU A 349 12.24 -18.56 1.69
N ASN A 350 12.76 -17.35 1.81
CA ASN A 350 13.59 -16.93 2.92
C ASN A 350 12.85 -16.01 3.87
N PHE A 351 13.25 -16.07 5.13
CA PHE A 351 12.84 -15.18 6.19
C PHE A 351 14.06 -14.49 6.80
N SER A 352 13.96 -13.18 7.04
CA SER A 352 15.04 -12.37 7.61
C SER A 352 14.76 -11.98 9.08
N PRO A 353 15.32 -12.73 10.05
CA PRO A 353 15.39 -12.37 11.46
C PRO A 353 15.75 -10.91 11.77
N PRO A 354 16.81 -10.30 11.20
CA PRO A 354 17.15 -8.92 11.53
C PRO A 354 16.10 -7.92 11.07
N LEU A 355 15.50 -8.13 9.88
CA LEU A 355 14.45 -7.23 9.38
C LEU A 355 13.17 -7.35 10.19
N VAL A 356 12.76 -8.57 10.55
CA VAL A 356 11.55 -8.76 11.37
C VAL A 356 11.76 -8.22 12.79
N ALA A 357 12.96 -8.26 13.35
CA ALA A 357 13.25 -7.67 14.65
C ALA A 357 12.95 -6.16 14.66
N ILE A 358 13.37 -5.43 13.61
CA ILE A 358 13.04 -4.00 13.45
C ILE A 358 11.52 -3.78 13.40
N VAL A 359 10.82 -4.60 12.62
CA VAL A 359 9.35 -4.57 12.49
C VAL A 359 8.67 -4.87 13.82
N LEU A 360 9.13 -5.86 14.58
CA LEU A 360 8.59 -6.26 15.88
C LEU A 360 8.78 -5.17 16.92
N VAL A 361 9.96 -4.55 16.99
CA VAL A 361 10.23 -3.42 17.89
C VAL A 361 9.31 -2.25 17.57
N ALA A 362 9.21 -1.85 16.30
CA ALA A 362 8.33 -0.78 15.87
C ALA A 362 6.85 -1.08 16.18
N ASN A 363 6.41 -2.33 15.96
CA ASN A 363 5.07 -2.77 16.26
C ASN A 363 4.77 -2.82 17.77
N ALA A 364 5.73 -3.26 18.61
CA ALA A 364 5.60 -3.26 20.06
C ALA A 364 5.47 -1.84 20.63
N PHE A 365 6.32 -0.91 20.18
CA PHE A 365 6.23 0.50 20.53
C PHE A 365 4.88 1.09 20.13
N LYS A 366 4.41 0.78 18.91
CA LYS A 366 3.11 1.22 18.42
C LYS A 366 1.96 0.66 19.28
N ALA A 367 1.99 -0.63 19.62
CA ALA A 367 1.00 -1.26 20.48
C ALA A 367 0.97 -0.60 21.87
N ALA A 368 2.14 -0.31 22.46
CA ALA A 368 2.23 0.37 23.75
C ALA A 368 1.59 1.77 23.71
N ILE A 369 1.83 2.56 22.65
CA ILE A 369 1.23 3.88 22.47
C ILE A 369 -0.30 3.78 22.29
N LEU A 370 -0.77 2.80 21.52
CA LEU A 370 -2.21 2.58 21.32
C LEU A 370 -2.90 2.16 22.62
N ILE A 371 -2.31 1.27 23.40
CA ILE A 371 -2.81 0.86 24.72
C ILE A 371 -2.83 2.08 25.66
N TYR A 372 -1.74 2.84 25.72
CA TYR A 372 -1.67 4.05 26.54
C TYR A 372 -2.79 5.03 26.19
N THR A 373 -2.99 5.29 24.89
CA THR A 373 -4.03 6.20 24.39
C THR A 373 -5.44 5.67 24.68
N ALA A 374 -5.65 4.35 24.64
CA ALA A 374 -6.93 3.71 24.96
C ALA A 374 -7.25 3.78 26.47
N LEU A 375 -6.23 3.66 27.33
CA LEU A 375 -6.37 3.73 28.79
C LEU A 375 -6.44 5.17 29.33
N ARG A 376 -5.81 6.11 28.63
CA ARG A 376 -5.77 7.55 28.97
C ARG A 376 -6.31 8.39 27.80
N PRO A 377 -7.59 8.19 27.40
CA PRO A 377 -8.18 8.98 26.33
C PRO A 377 -8.20 10.48 26.68
N PRO A 378 -8.12 11.38 25.69
CA PRO A 378 -8.39 12.81 25.94
C PRO A 378 -9.75 13.00 26.62
N HIS A 379 -9.82 13.95 27.56
CA HIS A 379 -11.09 14.34 28.20
C HIS A 379 -11.89 15.21 27.22
N GLU A 380 -13.15 14.83 26.95
CA GLU A 380 -14.10 15.57 26.10
C GLU A 380 -13.54 16.11 24.76
N PRO A 381 -12.92 15.26 23.94
CA PRO A 381 -12.44 15.65 22.61
C PRO A 381 -13.60 15.85 21.64
N LEU A 382 -13.46 16.84 20.76
CA LEU A 382 -14.43 17.12 19.70
C LEU A 382 -13.97 16.45 18.39
N PHE A 383 -14.43 15.22 18.16
CA PHE A 383 -14.01 14.42 17.00
C PHE A 383 -14.81 14.69 15.75
N VAL A 384 -16.08 15.04 15.90
CA VAL A 384 -17.00 15.27 14.79
C VAL A 384 -17.70 16.61 14.94
N LEU A 385 -18.25 17.13 13.84
CA LEU A 385 -18.95 18.42 13.86
C LEU A 385 -20.10 18.46 14.88
N GLY A 386 -20.80 17.33 15.10
CA GLY A 386 -21.88 17.27 16.08
C GLY A 386 -21.41 17.43 17.52
N ASP A 387 -20.21 16.94 17.88
CA ASP A 387 -19.63 17.14 19.22
C ASP A 387 -19.44 18.64 19.48
N ALA A 388 -18.97 19.37 18.46
CA ALA A 388 -18.78 20.81 18.55
C ALA A 388 -20.12 21.56 18.64
N ILE A 389 -21.09 21.23 17.79
CA ILE A 389 -22.42 21.87 17.86
C ILE A 389 -23.07 21.62 19.23
N GLU A 390 -23.01 20.40 19.75
CA GLU A 390 -23.50 20.08 21.10
C GLU A 390 -22.79 20.89 22.19
N SER A 391 -21.46 20.97 22.13
CA SER A 391 -20.66 21.71 23.09
C SER A 391 -20.96 23.21 23.06
N TYR A 392 -21.08 23.82 21.87
CA TYR A 392 -21.35 25.25 21.73
C TYR A 392 -22.78 25.64 22.08
N LEU A 393 -23.77 24.79 21.80
CA LEU A 393 -25.16 25.05 22.22
C LEU A 393 -25.32 24.93 23.74
N THR A 394 -24.61 23.99 24.36
CA THR A 394 -24.64 23.81 25.82
C THR A 394 -23.84 24.89 26.56
N SER A 395 -22.72 25.32 25.98
CA SER A 395 -21.84 26.35 26.53
C SER A 395 -21.40 27.30 25.41
N PRO A 396 -22.15 28.40 25.19
CA PRO A 396 -21.87 29.37 24.13
C PRO A 396 -20.47 29.97 24.22
N ASP A 397 -19.86 30.24 23.07
CA ASP A 397 -18.51 30.76 22.97
C ASP A 397 -18.50 32.30 22.96
N ALA A 398 -18.00 32.92 24.02
CA ALA A 398 -18.00 34.37 24.16
C ALA A 398 -17.17 35.10 23.09
N SER A 399 -16.20 34.45 22.45
CA SER A 399 -15.36 35.07 21.43
C SER A 399 -16.03 35.17 20.06
N SER A 400 -17.21 34.56 19.86
CA SER A 400 -17.90 34.49 18.56
C SER A 400 -19.29 35.11 18.57
N THR A 401 -19.60 35.92 19.58
CA THR A 401 -20.85 36.68 19.67
C THR A 401 -21.00 37.63 18.48
N ASP A 402 -22.25 37.94 18.12
CA ASP A 402 -22.58 38.90 17.05
C ASP A 402 -21.93 38.59 15.69
N SER A 403 -21.74 37.31 15.39
CA SER A 403 -21.02 36.85 14.20
C SER A 403 -21.71 35.68 13.50
N CYS A 404 -23.04 35.56 13.57
CA CYS A 404 -23.77 34.36 13.14
C CYS A 404 -23.58 33.94 11.66
N LEU A 405 -23.12 34.85 10.80
CA LEU A 405 -22.80 34.59 9.39
C LEU A 405 -21.32 34.30 9.12
N ALA A 406 -20.49 34.18 10.15
CA ALA A 406 -19.07 33.89 10.01
C ALA A 406 -18.84 32.57 9.26
N CYS A 407 -17.86 32.57 8.37
CA CYS A 407 -17.53 31.42 7.53
C CYS A 407 -16.03 31.10 7.59
N ALA A 408 -15.65 29.94 7.06
CA ALA A 408 -14.25 29.53 7.07
C ALA A 408 -13.33 30.51 6.31
N ASP A 409 -13.84 31.15 5.25
CA ASP A 409 -13.08 32.08 4.42
C ASP A 409 -12.73 33.38 5.16
N ASP A 410 -13.43 33.69 6.26
CA ASP A 410 -13.14 34.84 7.11
C ASP A 410 -11.86 34.63 7.96
N PHE A 411 -11.51 33.37 8.23
CA PHE A 411 -10.37 32.99 9.09
C PHE A 411 -9.20 32.35 8.34
N ARG A 412 -9.38 32.00 7.06
CA ARG A 412 -8.39 31.29 6.22
C ARG A 412 -7.55 32.22 5.33
N GLY A 413 -7.96 33.48 5.18
CA GLY A 413 -7.27 34.49 4.36
C GLY A 413 -6.03 35.09 5.03
N PHE A 414 -5.18 35.72 4.23
CA PHE A 414 -4.06 36.54 4.73
C PHE A 414 -4.52 37.92 5.22
N GLU A 415 -5.61 38.43 4.63
CA GLU A 415 -6.25 39.67 5.06
C GLU A 415 -7.12 39.43 6.29
N LYS A 416 -6.96 40.28 7.30
CA LYS A 416 -7.87 40.34 8.45
C LYS A 416 -9.20 40.91 7.97
N LYS A 417 -10.17 40.05 7.68
CA LYS A 417 -11.54 40.46 7.42
C LYS A 417 -12.21 40.85 8.72
N ASN A 418 -13.04 41.89 8.70
CA ASN A 418 -13.92 42.19 9.82
C ASN A 418 -15.07 41.17 9.79
N TRP A 419 -14.97 40.15 10.64
CA TRP A 419 -15.92 39.04 10.70
C TRP A 419 -16.95 39.18 11.82
N THR A 420 -16.74 40.15 12.71
CA THR A 420 -17.61 40.51 13.83
C THR A 420 -18.62 41.57 13.42
N GLY A 421 -19.83 41.48 13.97
CA GLY A 421 -20.91 42.45 13.82
C GLY A 421 -21.88 42.11 12.69
N PRO A 422 -22.95 42.93 12.53
CA PRO A 422 -24.04 42.65 11.62
C PRO A 422 -23.59 42.59 10.15
N ARG A 423 -23.90 41.50 9.45
CA ARG A 423 -23.55 41.29 8.04
C ARG A 423 -24.78 41.00 7.19
N GLU A 424 -24.78 41.50 5.96
CA GLU A 424 -25.83 41.18 5.00
C GLU A 424 -25.70 39.74 4.50
N TRP A 425 -26.83 39.02 4.53
CA TRP A 425 -26.88 37.69 3.95
C TRP A 425 -26.80 37.75 2.42
N SER A 426 -25.80 37.05 1.87
CA SER A 426 -25.68 36.81 0.44
C SER A 426 -25.36 35.33 0.19
N PRO A 427 -26.26 34.59 -0.50
CA PRO A 427 -26.03 33.18 -0.76
C PRO A 427 -24.90 33.03 -1.79
N THR A 428 -23.74 32.53 -1.36
CA THR A 428 -22.63 32.22 -2.27
C THR A 428 -22.64 30.74 -2.65
N ILE A 429 -22.73 30.46 -3.96
CA ILE A 429 -22.63 29.08 -4.46
C ILE A 429 -21.19 28.60 -4.32
N LYS A 430 -20.99 27.70 -3.36
CA LYS A 430 -19.70 27.06 -3.09
C LYS A 430 -19.70 25.61 -3.56
N ARG A 431 -18.52 25.08 -3.87
CA ARG A 431 -18.29 23.67 -4.22
C ARG A 431 -17.70 22.93 -3.05
N TRP A 432 -17.77 21.60 -3.05
CA TRP A 432 -17.19 20.77 -2.00
C TRP A 432 -15.68 21.04 -1.83
N SER A 433 -15.00 21.43 -2.89
CA SER A 433 -13.60 21.86 -2.85
C SER A 433 -13.32 23.02 -1.89
N SER A 434 -14.27 23.92 -1.63
CA SER A 434 -14.09 25.08 -0.73
C SER A 434 -14.02 24.69 0.74
N ALA A 435 -14.46 23.47 1.09
CA ALA A 435 -14.32 22.94 2.44
C ALA A 435 -12.85 22.76 2.83
N VAL A 436 -12.01 22.44 1.86
CA VAL A 436 -10.59 22.14 2.04
C VAL A 436 -9.76 23.41 1.77
N THR A 437 -8.75 23.65 2.60
CA THR A 437 -7.86 24.81 2.44
C THR A 437 -7.00 24.72 1.17
N TRP A 438 -6.68 25.87 0.58
CA TRP A 438 -5.79 25.92 -0.58
C TRP A 438 -4.43 25.26 -0.31
N ARG A 439 -3.85 25.44 0.88
CA ARG A 439 -2.59 24.79 1.28
C ARG A 439 -2.66 23.26 1.21
N ARG A 440 -3.80 22.66 1.57
CA ARG A 440 -4.01 21.21 1.44
C ARG A 440 -4.17 20.79 -0.02
N TRP A 441 -4.85 21.59 -0.83
CA TRP A 441 -4.95 21.35 -2.27
C TRP A 441 -3.59 21.40 -2.96
N THR A 442 -2.79 22.43 -2.70
CA THR A 442 -1.45 22.57 -3.28
C THR A 442 -0.52 21.45 -2.81
N ALA A 443 -0.52 21.11 -1.52
CA ALA A 443 0.26 19.99 -1.02
C ALA A 443 -0.16 18.66 -1.67
N SER A 444 -1.47 18.42 -1.81
CA SER A 444 -2.00 17.21 -2.49
C SER A 444 -1.57 17.15 -3.96
N ALA A 445 -1.70 18.28 -4.66
CA ALA A 445 -1.34 18.39 -6.07
C ALA A 445 0.16 18.17 -6.26
N LEU A 446 1.01 18.81 -5.45
CA LEU A 446 2.46 18.65 -5.52
C LEU A 446 2.89 17.21 -5.22
N LEU A 447 2.35 16.58 -4.17
CA LEU A 447 2.68 15.20 -3.82
C LEU A 447 2.28 14.23 -4.94
N TYR A 448 1.07 14.38 -5.48
CA TYR A 448 0.59 13.51 -6.56
C TYR A 448 1.36 13.74 -7.87
N LEU A 449 1.56 15.00 -8.29
CA LEU A 449 2.31 15.34 -9.50
C LEU A 449 3.75 14.85 -9.41
N THR A 450 4.38 14.96 -8.23
CA THR A 450 5.73 14.44 -7.99
C THR A 450 5.74 12.92 -8.10
N ALA A 451 4.86 12.21 -7.39
CA ALA A 451 4.79 10.76 -7.46
C ALA A 451 4.51 10.26 -8.90
N PHE A 452 3.56 10.88 -9.59
CA PHE A 452 3.23 10.56 -10.97
C PHE A 452 4.41 10.80 -11.91
N SER A 453 5.06 11.96 -11.83
CA SER A 453 6.20 12.31 -12.69
C SER A 453 7.38 11.39 -12.47
N VAL A 454 7.69 11.05 -11.21
CA VAL A 454 8.76 10.13 -10.85
C VAL A 454 8.44 8.72 -11.35
N SER A 455 7.23 8.21 -11.12
CA SER A 455 6.80 6.90 -11.63
C SER A 455 6.83 6.84 -13.16
N LEU A 456 6.37 7.89 -13.84
CA LEU A 456 6.37 7.96 -15.30
C LEU A 456 7.80 8.04 -15.86
N PHE A 457 8.67 8.85 -15.25
CA PHE A 457 10.07 8.95 -15.62
C PHE A 457 10.77 7.60 -15.51
N PHE A 458 10.64 6.91 -14.37
CA PHE A 458 11.27 5.60 -14.18
C PHE A 458 10.65 4.52 -15.07
N LEU A 459 9.34 4.57 -15.34
CA LEU A 459 8.69 3.67 -16.29
C LEU A 459 9.26 3.85 -17.70
N ILE A 460 9.33 5.10 -18.19
CA ILE A 460 9.88 5.41 -19.51
C ILE A 460 11.35 4.99 -19.59
N ARG A 461 12.15 5.34 -18.58
CA ARG A 461 13.57 4.95 -18.52
C ARG A 461 13.75 3.44 -18.48
N GLY A 462 12.92 2.73 -17.73
CA GLY A 462 12.89 1.27 -17.68
C GLY A 462 12.59 0.69 -19.06
N ILE A 463 11.50 1.10 -19.70
CA ILE A 463 11.10 0.61 -21.03
C ILE A 463 12.16 0.95 -22.10
N VAL A 464 12.75 2.14 -22.06
CA VAL A 464 13.79 2.53 -23.02
C VAL A 464 15.03 1.65 -22.86
N LYS A 465 15.41 1.29 -21.64
CA LYS A 465 16.55 0.41 -21.32
C LYS A 465 16.26 -1.09 -21.48
N LEU A 466 15.01 -1.49 -21.65
CA LEU A 466 14.69 -2.90 -21.95
C LEU A 466 15.22 -3.26 -23.35
N ASP A 467 15.94 -4.37 -23.43
CA ASP A 467 16.37 -4.96 -24.69
C ASP A 467 15.23 -5.76 -25.35
N GLY A 468 15.11 -5.68 -26.68
CA GLY A 468 14.11 -6.42 -27.45
C GLY A 468 12.82 -5.63 -27.77
N GLN A 469 11.73 -6.36 -28.05
CA GLN A 469 10.43 -5.78 -28.40
C GLN A 469 9.76 -5.10 -27.20
N LYS A 470 9.23 -3.89 -27.43
CA LYS A 470 8.68 -2.99 -26.38
C LYS A 470 7.16 -2.81 -26.48
N ASP A 471 6.49 -3.63 -27.29
CA ASP A 471 5.04 -3.60 -27.42
C ASP A 471 4.36 -4.14 -26.16
N PHE A 472 3.07 -3.82 -26.00
CA PHE A 472 2.32 -4.16 -24.79
C PHE A 472 2.32 -5.67 -24.49
N LYS A 473 2.25 -6.53 -25.52
CA LYS A 473 2.27 -7.99 -25.35
C LYS A 473 3.61 -8.45 -24.78
N SER A 474 4.72 -7.90 -25.27
CA SER A 474 6.06 -8.18 -24.74
C SER A 474 6.21 -7.72 -23.29
N LEU A 475 5.71 -6.54 -22.94
CA LEU A 475 5.71 -6.04 -21.56
C LEU A 475 4.85 -6.90 -20.62
N TRP A 476 3.71 -7.39 -21.10
CA TRP A 476 2.85 -8.31 -20.34
C TRP A 476 3.54 -9.66 -20.11
N ASN A 477 4.25 -10.17 -21.13
CA ASN A 477 4.97 -11.44 -21.07
C ASN A 477 6.17 -11.41 -20.12
N LEU A 478 6.72 -10.23 -19.78
CA LEU A 478 7.69 -10.10 -18.69
C LEU A 478 7.07 -10.52 -17.34
N GLY A 479 5.76 -10.40 -17.19
CA GLY A 479 5.00 -10.84 -16.03
C GLY A 479 4.86 -9.80 -14.92
N PHE A 480 3.77 -9.95 -14.16
CA PHE A 480 3.49 -9.12 -12.98
C PHE A 480 4.38 -9.56 -11.80
N GLY A 481 5.31 -8.71 -11.38
CA GLY A 481 6.25 -8.99 -10.30
C GLY A 481 7.15 -10.22 -10.54
N ALA A 482 7.46 -10.56 -11.80
CA ALA A 482 8.31 -11.70 -12.13
C ALA A 482 9.78 -11.27 -12.24
N VAL A 483 10.70 -12.10 -11.72
CA VAL A 483 12.14 -11.90 -11.91
C VAL A 483 12.48 -12.13 -13.38
N THR A 484 13.01 -11.11 -14.05
CA THR A 484 13.58 -11.23 -15.40
C THR A 484 14.88 -10.45 -15.46
N GLU A 485 15.87 -10.97 -16.16
CA GLU A 485 17.20 -10.36 -16.31
C GLU A 485 17.17 -8.96 -16.92
N SER A 486 16.28 -8.72 -17.88
CA SER A 486 16.12 -7.44 -18.56
C SER A 486 15.51 -6.38 -17.64
N ALA A 487 14.80 -6.81 -16.60
CA ALA A 487 14.13 -5.92 -15.66
C ALA A 487 14.82 -5.87 -14.28
N LEU A 488 16.14 -6.11 -14.25
CA LEU A 488 16.97 -5.85 -13.06
C LEU A 488 17.52 -4.43 -13.07
N ILE A 489 17.56 -3.80 -11.90
CA ILE A 489 18.18 -2.49 -11.72
C ILE A 489 19.71 -2.70 -11.69
N LYS A 490 20.34 -2.46 -12.84
CA LYS A 490 21.81 -2.48 -12.98
C LYS A 490 22.39 -1.23 -12.29
N GLN A 491 23.09 -1.42 -11.17
CA GLN A 491 23.94 -0.39 -10.55
C GLN A 491 25.33 -0.46 -11.21
N ASN A 492 26.05 0.67 -11.34
CA ASN A 492 27.29 0.76 -12.12
C ASN A 492 28.29 -0.37 -11.84
N SER A 493 28.96 -0.84 -12.89
CA SER A 493 29.64 -2.13 -13.09
C SER A 493 30.75 -2.55 -12.10
N GLU A 494 30.99 -1.83 -11.00
CA GLU A 494 31.94 -2.24 -9.96
C GLU A 494 31.26 -2.93 -8.76
N GLN A 495 29.95 -3.19 -8.80
CA GLN A 495 29.14 -3.20 -7.56
C GLN A 495 28.47 -4.50 -7.12
N PHE A 496 28.77 -5.67 -7.66
CA PHE A 496 28.27 -6.93 -7.08
C PHE A 496 29.11 -7.51 -5.93
N TYR A 497 30.07 -6.76 -5.36
CA TYR A 497 30.69 -7.16 -4.09
C TYR A 497 29.72 -6.97 -2.92
N ASN A 498 29.54 -8.04 -2.15
CA ASN A 498 28.67 -8.12 -0.98
C ASN A 498 29.17 -7.23 0.15
N ASN A 499 28.30 -6.31 0.60
CA ASN A 499 28.42 -5.60 1.86
C ASN A 499 27.00 -5.49 2.41
N ASN A 500 26.80 -5.74 3.71
CA ASN A 500 25.50 -5.69 4.39
C ASN A 500 24.71 -4.38 4.09
N ALA A 501 25.43 -3.28 3.84
CA ALA A 501 24.86 -1.99 3.43
C ALA A 501 24.09 -2.03 2.08
N LYS A 502 24.52 -2.83 1.10
CA LYS A 502 23.89 -2.91 -0.23
C LYS A 502 22.57 -3.69 -0.24
N ILE A 503 22.45 -4.71 0.61
CA ILE A 503 21.18 -5.44 0.79
C ILE A 503 20.15 -4.52 1.44
N ILE A 504 20.55 -3.80 2.50
CA ILE A 504 19.68 -2.80 3.13
C ILE A 504 19.26 -1.73 2.13
N LEU A 505 20.18 -1.23 1.29
CA LEU A 505 19.86 -0.27 0.24
C LEU A 505 18.82 -0.81 -0.74
N SER A 506 18.94 -2.07 -1.18
CA SER A 506 17.96 -2.72 -2.07
C SER A 506 16.59 -2.85 -1.40
N VAL A 507 16.57 -3.25 -0.12
CA VAL A 507 15.35 -3.32 0.68
C VAL A 507 14.68 -1.94 0.79
N LEU A 508 15.45 -0.89 1.09
CA LEU A 508 14.93 0.47 1.17
C LEU A 508 14.39 0.93 -0.19
N LEU A 509 15.15 0.74 -1.27
CA LEU A 509 14.77 1.16 -2.63
C LEU A 509 13.46 0.50 -3.07
N ALA A 510 13.31 -0.80 -2.84
CA ALA A 510 12.10 -1.54 -3.17
C ALA A 510 10.86 -1.07 -2.38
N ASN A 511 11.05 -0.45 -1.20
CA ASN A 511 9.96 -0.09 -0.29
C ASN A 511 9.66 1.41 -0.15
N ILE A 512 10.52 2.29 -0.69
CA ILE A 512 10.25 3.75 -0.76
C ILE A 512 8.87 4.04 -1.40
N PRO A 513 8.45 3.37 -2.50
CA PRO A 513 7.14 3.64 -3.09
C PRO A 513 5.96 3.38 -2.14
N GLN A 514 5.97 2.29 -1.35
CA GLN A 514 4.93 2.01 -0.35
C GLN A 514 4.88 3.10 0.74
N PHE A 515 6.05 3.56 1.20
CA PHE A 515 6.13 4.64 2.18
C PHE A 515 5.55 5.95 1.64
N LEU A 516 5.92 6.36 0.42
CA LEU A 516 5.39 7.56 -0.22
C LEU A 516 3.87 7.46 -0.47
N PHE A 517 3.38 6.28 -0.86
CA PHE A 517 1.95 6.08 -1.04
C PHE A 517 1.17 6.16 0.28
N SER A 518 1.74 5.74 1.40
CA SER A 518 1.11 5.90 2.71
C SER A 518 0.88 7.37 3.08
N ILE A 519 1.82 8.26 2.73
CA ILE A 519 1.65 9.72 2.88
C ILE A 519 0.50 10.22 2.00
N LEU A 520 0.43 9.78 0.75
CA LEU A 520 -0.68 10.11 -0.16
C LEU A 520 -2.02 9.62 0.40
N TYR A 521 -2.08 8.43 0.98
CA TYR A 521 -3.28 7.90 1.62
C TYR A 521 -3.79 8.80 2.75
N PHE A 522 -2.90 9.28 3.63
CA PHE A 522 -3.28 10.26 4.66
C PHE A 522 -3.91 11.52 4.05
N GLN A 523 -3.34 12.00 2.95
CA GLN A 523 -3.84 13.18 2.26
C GLN A 523 -5.22 12.91 1.62
N TYR A 524 -5.42 11.78 0.94
CA TYR A 524 -6.73 11.39 0.39
C TYR A 524 -7.80 11.28 1.48
N ASN A 525 -7.46 10.62 2.59
CA ASN A 525 -8.35 10.49 3.73
C ASN A 525 -8.75 11.86 4.28
N ALA A 526 -7.80 12.80 4.42
CA ALA A 526 -8.07 14.15 4.89
C ALA A 526 -8.97 14.97 3.93
N LEU A 527 -8.79 14.83 2.61
CA LEU A 527 -9.61 15.52 1.60
C LEU A 527 -11.07 15.04 1.66
N PHE A 528 -11.31 13.74 1.60
CA PHE A 528 -12.66 13.17 1.67
C PHE A 528 -13.34 13.50 3.00
N THR A 529 -12.59 13.41 4.10
CA THR A 529 -13.12 13.73 5.43
C THR A 529 -13.59 15.19 5.50
N GLY A 530 -12.79 16.14 5.02
CA GLY A 530 -13.17 17.56 5.00
C GLY A 530 -14.36 17.87 4.11
N MET A 531 -14.41 17.31 2.89
CA MET A 531 -15.53 17.53 1.97
C MET A 531 -16.85 16.96 2.52
N LEU A 532 -16.81 15.75 3.10
CA LEU A 532 -17.99 15.10 3.65
C LEU A 532 -18.45 15.73 4.96
N ALA A 533 -17.54 16.29 5.76
CA ALA A 533 -17.88 17.09 6.93
C ALA A 533 -18.65 18.34 6.55
N ALA A 534 -18.14 19.12 5.60
CA ALA A 534 -18.83 20.30 5.10
C ALA A 534 -20.17 19.96 4.43
N LYS A 535 -20.29 18.77 3.80
CA LYS A 535 -21.57 18.28 3.29
C LYS A 535 -22.56 18.01 4.42
N GLU A 536 -22.13 17.37 5.50
CA GLU A 536 -22.99 17.13 6.68
C GLU A 536 -23.44 18.45 7.31
N TRP A 537 -22.55 19.44 7.40
CA TRP A 537 -22.87 20.81 7.83
C TRP A 537 -23.93 21.47 6.94
N SER A 538 -23.69 21.47 5.62
CA SER A 538 -24.57 22.12 4.64
C SER A 538 -25.99 21.54 4.63
N ASP A 539 -26.15 20.26 4.94
CA ASP A 539 -27.47 19.63 5.04
C ASP A 539 -28.36 20.29 6.12
N PHE A 540 -27.80 20.85 7.20
CA PHE A 540 -28.57 21.51 8.27
C PHE A 540 -29.26 22.81 7.85
N GLY A 541 -28.81 23.45 6.76
CA GLY A 541 -29.47 24.65 6.24
C GLY A 541 -30.84 24.36 5.60
N PHE A 542 -31.11 23.11 5.23
CA PHE A 542 -32.34 22.73 4.52
C PHE A 542 -33.14 21.65 5.23
N LEU A 543 -32.44 20.72 5.87
CA LEU A 543 -33.03 19.57 6.51
C LEU A 543 -32.91 19.71 8.02
N ARG A 544 -34.02 19.47 8.72
CA ARG A 544 -33.99 19.26 10.16
C ARG A 544 -33.41 17.87 10.43
N LYS A 545 -32.25 17.80 11.09
CA LYS A 545 -31.47 16.57 11.25
C LYS A 545 -30.98 16.38 12.68
N LYS A 546 -30.88 15.11 13.07
CA LYS A 546 -30.31 14.66 14.34
C LYS A 546 -28.78 14.84 14.33
N LEU A 547 -28.22 15.35 15.43
CA LEU A 547 -26.77 15.50 15.59
C LEU A 547 -26.07 14.14 15.59
N ARG A 548 -24.93 14.08 14.90
CA ARG A 548 -24.03 12.92 14.95
C ARG A 548 -22.90 13.21 15.92
N VAL A 549 -22.90 12.51 17.03
CA VAL A 549 -21.91 12.66 18.10
C VAL A 549 -21.01 11.44 18.17
N SER A 550 -19.80 11.62 18.70
CA SER A 550 -18.83 10.56 18.92
C SER A 550 -19.01 9.89 20.29
N SER A 551 -19.47 10.65 21.28
CA SER A 551 -19.83 10.22 22.63
C SER A 551 -21.10 9.38 22.67
N ASP A 552 -21.48 8.91 23.86
CA ASP A 552 -22.73 8.19 24.06
C ASP A 552 -23.92 9.10 23.70
N PRO A 553 -24.74 8.72 22.70
CA PRO A 553 -25.79 9.58 22.17
C PRO A 553 -26.90 9.73 23.21
N ARG A 554 -27.40 10.95 23.35
CA ARG A 554 -28.51 11.30 24.25
C ARG A 554 -29.72 11.81 23.46
N GLY A 555 -30.91 11.55 23.96
CA GLY A 555 -32.16 11.92 23.29
C GLY A 555 -32.24 11.36 21.86
N ASP A 556 -32.46 12.24 20.89
CA ASP A 556 -32.59 11.91 19.48
C ASP A 556 -31.26 11.91 18.71
N GLN A 557 -30.12 12.14 19.39
CA GLN A 557 -28.80 12.08 18.77
C GLN A 557 -28.50 10.69 18.20
N ARG A 558 -27.63 10.64 17.20
CA ARG A 558 -27.15 9.37 16.63
C ARG A 558 -25.66 9.19 16.91
N SER A 559 -25.28 8.00 17.37
CA SER A 559 -23.89 7.60 17.41
C SER A 559 -23.45 6.99 16.07
N ARG A 560 -22.14 7.01 15.82
CA ARG A 560 -21.50 6.15 14.81
C ARG A 560 -20.19 5.60 15.35
N TYR A 561 -19.88 4.37 14.98
CA TYR A 561 -18.66 3.63 15.37
C TYR A 561 -17.36 4.17 14.74
N PHE A 562 -17.44 5.19 13.89
CA PHE A 562 -16.29 5.74 13.17
C PHE A 562 -16.30 7.26 13.33
N LEU A 563 -15.12 7.87 13.16
CA LEU A 563 -14.87 9.32 13.21
C LEU A 563 -15.70 10.08 12.14
N GLN A 564 -15.17 11.12 11.53
CA GLN A 564 -15.95 11.93 10.61
C GLN A 564 -16.31 11.21 9.27
N LEU A 565 -15.50 10.25 8.81
CA LEU A 565 -15.69 9.59 7.50
C LEU A 565 -16.65 8.38 7.54
N PRO A 566 -17.76 8.35 6.78
CA PRO A 566 -18.67 7.20 6.76
C PRO A 566 -18.08 5.94 6.10
N TYR A 567 -18.48 4.73 6.55
CA TYR A 567 -17.99 3.43 6.02
C TYR A 567 -18.10 3.25 4.50
N ARG A 568 -19.17 3.76 3.88
CA ARG A 568 -19.35 3.72 2.42
C ARG A 568 -18.23 4.45 1.64
N TRP A 569 -17.45 5.29 2.31
CA TRP A 569 -16.28 5.97 1.76
C TRP A 569 -14.97 5.41 2.32
N SER A 570 -14.91 5.12 3.62
CA SER A 570 -13.67 4.61 4.22
C SER A 570 -13.33 3.18 3.78
N VAL A 571 -14.31 2.29 3.63
CA VAL A 571 -14.06 0.89 3.22
C VAL A 571 -13.49 0.83 1.80
N PRO A 572 -14.10 1.45 0.77
CA PRO A 572 -13.48 1.49 -0.57
C PRO A 572 -12.10 2.13 -0.58
N LEU A 573 -11.87 3.20 0.20
CA LEU A 573 -10.57 3.86 0.30
C LEU A 573 -9.49 2.92 0.85
N VAL A 574 -9.81 2.18 1.91
CA VAL A 574 -8.90 1.20 2.53
C VAL A 574 -8.64 0.03 1.57
N LEU A 575 -9.66 -0.50 0.90
CA LEU A 575 -9.49 -1.59 -0.06
C LEU A 575 -8.61 -1.18 -1.25
N MET A 576 -8.83 0.02 -1.81
CA MET A 576 -7.97 0.57 -2.86
C MET A 576 -6.54 0.82 -2.36
N SER A 577 -6.38 1.23 -1.09
CA SER A 577 -5.07 1.37 -0.47
C SER A 577 -4.35 0.01 -0.35
N ILE A 578 -5.03 -1.05 0.08
CA ILE A 578 -4.46 -2.41 0.14
C ILE A 578 -4.03 -2.86 -1.26
N LEU A 579 -4.89 -2.64 -2.26
CA LEU A 579 -4.61 -2.99 -3.66
C LEU A 579 -3.37 -2.26 -4.18
N ILE A 580 -3.26 -0.94 -3.98
CA ILE A 580 -2.10 -0.16 -4.44
C ILE A 580 -0.82 -0.58 -3.70
N HIS A 581 -0.85 -0.80 -2.39
CA HIS A 581 0.32 -1.30 -1.65
C HIS A 581 0.80 -2.65 -2.17
N TRP A 582 -0.11 -3.56 -2.49
CA TRP A 582 0.23 -4.84 -3.11
C TRP A 582 0.82 -4.66 -4.51
N MET A 583 0.23 -3.84 -5.37
CA MET A 583 0.80 -3.59 -6.71
C MET A 583 2.17 -2.89 -6.64
N LEU A 584 2.40 -2.03 -5.66
CA LEU A 584 3.70 -1.40 -5.41
C LEU A 584 4.77 -2.43 -5.02
N SER A 585 4.42 -3.43 -4.19
CA SER A 585 5.36 -4.52 -3.86
C SER A 585 5.72 -5.40 -5.07
N GLN A 586 4.92 -5.37 -6.12
CA GLN A 586 5.21 -6.05 -7.40
C GLN A 586 5.84 -5.11 -8.44
N SER A 587 5.88 -3.80 -8.19
CA SER A 587 6.43 -2.79 -9.10
C SER A 587 7.94 -2.71 -9.02
N ILE A 588 8.47 -2.69 -7.80
CA ILE A 588 9.91 -2.80 -7.51
C ILE A 588 10.03 -3.79 -6.36
N PHE A 589 10.83 -4.84 -6.51
CA PHE A 589 10.95 -5.92 -5.55
C PHE A 589 12.39 -6.38 -5.42
N VAL A 590 12.74 -6.91 -4.25
CA VAL A 590 14.08 -7.47 -4.00
C VAL A 590 14.23 -8.78 -4.76
N VAL A 591 15.35 -8.92 -5.47
CA VAL A 591 15.77 -10.14 -6.15
C VAL A 591 17.00 -10.66 -5.44
N ALA A 592 16.99 -11.95 -5.12
CA ALA A 592 18.08 -12.65 -4.47
C ALA A 592 18.48 -13.87 -5.29
N VAL A 593 19.78 -14.05 -5.54
CA VAL A 593 20.34 -15.18 -6.30
C VAL A 593 21.41 -15.85 -5.46
N GLU A 594 21.24 -17.15 -5.22
CA GLU A 594 22.19 -18.00 -4.52
C GLU A 594 23.07 -18.73 -5.52
N LYS A 595 24.39 -18.67 -5.31
CA LYS A 595 25.38 -19.44 -6.04
C LYS A 595 26.16 -20.33 -5.08
N PRO A 596 26.06 -21.66 -5.19
CA PRO A 596 26.93 -22.58 -4.45
C PRO A 596 28.40 -22.33 -4.81
N GLY A 597 29.28 -22.19 -3.82
CA GLY A 597 30.73 -22.13 -4.00
C GLY A 597 31.38 -23.52 -4.04
N ASP A 598 32.66 -23.58 -4.45
CA ASP A 598 33.45 -24.82 -4.50
C ASP A 598 33.81 -25.34 -3.09
N THR A 599 34.09 -24.44 -2.16
CA THR A 599 34.01 -24.72 -0.72
C THR A 599 32.55 -24.53 -0.32
N SER A 600 31.98 -25.37 0.54
CA SER A 600 30.55 -25.46 0.94
C SER A 600 29.78 -24.16 1.29
N ASP A 601 30.41 -23.00 1.18
CA ASP A 601 29.83 -21.67 1.30
C ASP A 601 29.03 -21.27 0.07
N THR A 602 27.78 -20.85 0.30
CA THR A 602 26.92 -20.29 -0.74
C THR A 602 27.04 -18.77 -0.75
N THR A 603 27.32 -18.18 -1.91
CA THR A 603 27.31 -16.72 -2.11
C THR A 603 25.90 -16.24 -2.46
N LEU A 604 25.43 -15.20 -1.78
CA LEU A 604 24.12 -14.59 -2.02
C LEU A 604 24.31 -13.22 -2.68
N TYR A 605 23.73 -13.03 -3.85
CA TYR A 605 23.68 -11.75 -4.54
C TYR A 605 22.29 -11.13 -4.39
N SER A 606 22.20 -9.83 -4.10
CA SER A 606 20.93 -9.12 -3.99
C SER A 606 20.90 -7.84 -4.82
N THR A 607 19.79 -7.62 -5.52
CA THR A 607 19.49 -6.40 -6.27
C THR A 607 17.98 -6.14 -6.25
N CYS A 608 17.51 -5.12 -6.98
CA CYS A 608 16.09 -4.88 -7.21
C CYS A 608 15.70 -5.27 -8.63
N GLY A 609 14.56 -5.95 -8.76
CA GLY A 609 13.83 -6.08 -10.02
C GLY A 609 12.73 -5.03 -10.11
N TYR A 610 12.29 -4.70 -11.33
CA TYR A 610 11.11 -3.86 -11.56
C TYR A 610 10.15 -4.51 -12.57
N SER A 611 8.87 -4.17 -12.50
CA SER A 611 7.84 -4.68 -13.42
C SER A 611 7.10 -3.51 -14.09
N PRO A 612 7.33 -3.27 -15.40
CA PRO A 612 6.65 -2.20 -16.14
C PRO A 612 5.12 -2.29 -16.05
N ILE A 613 4.57 -3.50 -16.14
CA ILE A 613 3.12 -3.71 -16.12
C ILE A 613 2.52 -3.40 -14.74
N ALA A 614 3.23 -3.72 -13.65
CA ALA A 614 2.80 -3.38 -12.30
C ALA A 614 2.86 -1.85 -12.08
N ILE A 615 3.91 -1.17 -12.57
CA ILE A 615 4.01 0.30 -12.50
C ILE A 615 2.85 0.95 -13.27
N ILE A 616 2.52 0.46 -14.47
CA ILE A 616 1.35 0.92 -15.25
C ILE A 616 0.06 0.72 -14.45
N ALA A 617 -0.14 -0.45 -13.84
CA ALA A 617 -1.33 -0.74 -13.03
C ALA A 617 -1.46 0.21 -11.82
N VAL A 618 -0.35 0.54 -11.16
CA VAL A 618 -0.31 1.53 -10.07
C VAL A 618 -0.70 2.92 -10.58
N ILE A 619 -0.16 3.37 -11.72
CA ILE A 619 -0.49 4.67 -12.33
C ILE A 619 -1.98 4.75 -12.66
N LEU A 620 -2.53 3.73 -13.33
CA LEU A 620 -3.94 3.67 -13.70
C LEU A 620 -4.85 3.71 -12.46
N THR A 621 -4.57 2.85 -11.48
CA THR A 621 -5.38 2.77 -10.25
C THR A 621 -5.30 4.06 -9.43
N SER A 622 -4.12 4.68 -9.35
CA SER A 622 -3.93 5.97 -8.67
C SER A 622 -4.67 7.10 -9.39
N THR A 623 -4.71 7.07 -10.74
CA THR A 623 -5.45 8.05 -11.55
C THR A 623 -6.95 7.96 -11.31
N VAL A 624 -7.50 6.76 -11.14
CA VAL A 624 -8.91 6.55 -10.75
C VAL A 624 -9.19 7.20 -9.39
N LEU A 625 -8.30 7.01 -8.41
CA LEU A 625 -8.45 7.59 -7.07
C LEU A 625 -8.44 9.13 -7.11
N VAL A 626 -7.53 9.73 -7.86
CA VAL A 626 -7.49 11.20 -8.06
C VAL A 626 -8.73 11.70 -8.79
N SER A 627 -9.18 10.99 -9.83
CA SER A 627 -10.39 11.34 -10.56
C SER A 627 -11.61 11.36 -9.63
N ALA A 628 -11.73 10.39 -8.71
CA ALA A 628 -12.79 10.38 -7.70
C ALA A 628 -12.75 11.62 -6.79
N VAL A 629 -11.56 12.07 -6.37
CA VAL A 629 -11.40 13.31 -5.59
C VAL A 629 -11.85 14.53 -6.41
N VAL A 630 -11.41 14.65 -7.66
CA VAL A 630 -11.76 15.78 -8.53
C VAL A 630 -13.27 15.82 -8.82
N ILE A 631 -13.88 14.68 -9.13
CA ILE A 631 -15.32 14.56 -9.41
C ILE A 631 -16.13 14.96 -8.17
N THR A 632 -15.74 14.47 -6.98
CA THR A 632 -16.44 14.81 -5.73
C THR A 632 -16.24 16.27 -5.34
N ALA A 633 -15.04 16.82 -5.53
CA ALA A 633 -14.71 18.21 -5.24
C ALA A 633 -15.50 19.22 -6.11
N ARG A 634 -15.91 18.83 -7.33
CA ARG A 634 -16.72 19.65 -8.24
C ARG A 634 -18.19 19.75 -7.87
N ARG A 635 -18.70 18.91 -6.97
CA ARG A 635 -20.10 18.96 -6.51
C ARG A 635 -20.39 20.28 -5.79
N ARG A 636 -21.59 20.82 -5.97
CA ARG A 636 -22.02 22.09 -5.34
C ARG A 636 -22.63 21.82 -3.96
N PHE A 637 -22.44 22.76 -3.04
CA PHE A 637 -23.20 22.81 -1.80
C PHE A 637 -24.55 23.50 -2.06
N PRO A 638 -25.62 23.03 -1.42
CA PRO A 638 -26.84 23.82 -1.33
C PRO A 638 -26.57 25.02 -0.37
N THR A 639 -26.95 26.24 -0.78
CA THR A 639 -26.40 27.52 -0.27
C THR A 639 -27.15 28.17 0.90
N ALA A 640 -27.80 27.41 1.79
CA ALA A 640 -28.62 28.00 2.87
C ALA A 640 -27.87 28.24 4.18
N ILE A 641 -26.59 27.88 4.29
CA ILE A 641 -25.79 28.05 5.52
C ILE A 641 -24.35 28.43 5.15
N PRO A 642 -23.68 29.32 5.90
CA PRO A 642 -22.26 29.61 5.71
C PRO A 642 -21.41 28.34 5.74
N VAL A 643 -20.40 28.25 4.87
CA VAL A 643 -19.48 27.11 4.87
C VAL A 643 -18.42 27.32 5.94
N VAL A 644 -18.58 26.66 7.10
CA VAL A 644 -17.63 26.71 8.23
C VAL A 644 -16.46 25.73 8.08
N ALA A 645 -16.65 24.69 7.25
CA ALA A 645 -15.72 23.60 7.04
C ALA A 645 -15.26 22.93 8.36
N SER A 646 -14.04 23.18 8.81
CA SER A 646 -13.46 22.65 10.06
C SER A 646 -13.19 23.74 11.11
N CYS A 647 -13.55 24.99 10.83
CA CYS A 647 -13.14 26.12 11.67
C CYS A 647 -13.95 26.18 12.96
N SER A 648 -13.29 25.97 14.11
CA SER A 648 -13.94 26.02 15.43
C SER A 648 -14.70 27.34 15.68
N MET A 649 -14.11 28.47 15.29
CA MET A 649 -14.71 29.79 15.52
C MET A 649 -15.94 30.04 14.65
N ALA A 650 -15.92 29.64 13.37
CA ALA A 650 -17.08 29.75 12.49
C ALA A 650 -18.20 28.78 12.89
N ILE A 651 -17.86 27.59 13.40
CA ILE A 651 -18.85 26.65 13.97
C ILE A 651 -19.50 27.28 15.21
N ALA A 652 -18.69 27.83 16.12
CA ALA A 652 -19.14 28.47 17.35
C ALA A 652 -20.12 29.63 17.08
N ALA A 653 -19.78 30.48 16.12
CA ALA A 653 -20.59 31.64 15.75
C ALA A 653 -21.99 31.26 15.27
N ALA A 654 -22.14 30.11 14.59
CA ALA A 654 -23.41 29.62 14.10
C ALA A 654 -24.29 28.93 15.18
N CYS A 655 -23.76 28.75 16.40
CA CYS A 655 -24.45 28.07 17.51
C CYS A 655 -25.01 29.05 18.56
N HIS A 656 -24.92 30.36 18.35
CA HIS A 656 -25.54 31.33 19.26
C HIS A 656 -27.07 31.34 19.13
N HIS A 657 -27.73 31.79 20.20
CA HIS A 657 -29.16 32.09 20.23
C HIS A 657 -29.36 33.60 20.38
N THR A 658 -30.47 34.12 19.87
CA THR A 658 -30.95 35.52 20.07
C THR A 658 -30.83 36.07 21.49
N ASN A 659 -31.02 35.24 22.52
CA ASN A 659 -30.94 35.67 23.93
C ASN A 659 -29.54 35.48 24.56
N GLY A 660 -28.56 34.97 23.80
CA GLY A 660 -27.21 34.68 24.29
C GLY A 660 -27.14 33.55 25.33
N GLN A 661 -28.26 32.86 25.58
CA GLN A 661 -28.35 31.83 26.62
C GLN A 661 -27.97 30.45 26.08
N ALA A 662 -27.45 29.61 26.97
CA ALA A 662 -27.21 28.21 26.71
C ALA A 662 -28.53 27.46 26.43
N GLN A 663 -28.49 26.54 25.47
CA GLN A 663 -29.58 25.62 25.13
C GLN A 663 -29.15 24.17 25.37
N PRO A 664 -29.14 23.68 26.62
CA PRO A 664 -28.68 22.32 26.92
C PRO A 664 -29.56 21.21 26.30
N ASP A 665 -30.84 21.50 26.06
CA ASP A 665 -31.80 20.53 25.53
C ASP A 665 -31.87 20.49 23.99
N ALA A 666 -31.51 21.59 23.31
CA ALA A 666 -31.59 21.66 21.85
C ALA A 666 -30.72 20.61 21.12
N PRO A 667 -29.48 20.32 21.53
CA PRO A 667 -28.66 19.25 20.95
C PRO A 667 -29.27 17.86 21.02
N LEU A 668 -30.25 17.65 21.90
CA LEU A 668 -30.93 16.37 22.09
C LEU A 668 -32.07 16.16 21.08
N LEU A 669 -32.42 17.18 20.30
CA LEU A 669 -33.52 17.15 19.34
C LEU A 669 -33.00 17.38 17.90
N PRO A 670 -33.81 17.09 16.87
CA PRO A 670 -33.47 17.42 15.49
C PRO A 670 -33.31 18.93 15.27
N LEU A 671 -32.12 19.36 14.84
CA LEU A 671 -31.77 20.77 14.60
C LEU A 671 -31.87 21.17 13.14
N LYS A 672 -32.18 22.44 12.89
CA LYS A 672 -32.04 23.12 11.60
C LYS A 672 -31.37 24.46 11.84
N TRP A 673 -30.54 24.92 10.90
CA TRP A 673 -29.96 26.26 10.95
C TRP A 673 -30.81 27.23 10.12
N GLY A 674 -31.05 28.43 10.65
CA GLY A 674 -31.80 29.48 9.96
C GLY A 674 -32.04 30.68 10.86
N VAL A 675 -32.92 31.57 10.42
CA VAL A 675 -33.33 32.75 11.20
C VAL A 675 -34.18 32.28 12.39
N ILE A 676 -33.75 32.64 13.59
CA ILE A 676 -34.47 32.37 14.83
C ILE A 676 -35.45 33.51 15.06
N SER A 677 -36.75 33.22 15.05
CA SER A 677 -37.82 34.18 15.32
C SER A 677 -38.77 33.59 16.36
N GLY A 678 -39.13 34.36 17.38
CA GLY A 678 -40.15 33.95 18.33
C GLY A 678 -41.53 33.86 17.67
N PRO A 679 -42.42 32.96 18.14
CA PRO A 679 -43.79 32.89 17.62
C PRO A 679 -44.51 34.23 17.84
N GLY A 680 -44.81 34.94 16.76
CA GLY A 680 -45.51 36.24 16.78
C GLY A 680 -44.61 37.49 16.77
N GLU A 681 -43.29 37.35 16.66
CA GLU A 681 -42.40 38.51 16.51
C GLU A 681 -42.53 39.14 15.11
N VAL A 682 -43.09 40.35 15.07
CA VAL A 682 -43.08 41.21 13.88
C VAL A 682 -41.77 41.98 13.87
N HIS A 683 -40.83 41.57 13.01
CA HIS A 683 -39.57 42.28 12.86
C HIS A 683 -39.76 43.57 12.05
N GLU A 684 -39.43 44.72 12.65
CA GLU A 684 -39.39 46.02 11.97
C GLU A 684 -38.43 46.00 10.77
N GLU A 685 -38.76 46.78 9.74
CA GLU A 685 -37.93 46.90 8.54
C GLU A 685 -36.58 47.55 8.89
N GLY A 686 -35.47 46.84 8.63
CA GLY A 686 -34.12 47.30 9.00
C GLY A 686 -33.58 46.77 10.34
N SER A 687 -34.38 46.04 11.12
CA SER A 687 -33.92 45.36 12.34
C SER A 687 -32.87 44.28 12.04
N ILE A 688 -31.83 44.22 12.88
CA ILE A 688 -30.81 43.17 12.83
C ILE A 688 -31.42 41.88 13.37
N ARG A 689 -31.32 40.79 12.61
CA ARG A 689 -31.86 39.47 12.99
C ARG A 689 -30.74 38.51 13.37
N HIS A 690 -31.05 37.37 13.95
CA HIS A 690 -30.05 36.36 14.30
C HIS A 690 -30.29 35.05 13.54
N CYS A 691 -29.20 34.42 13.08
CA CYS A 691 -29.24 33.07 12.54
C CYS A 691 -28.55 32.10 13.49
N GLY A 692 -29.11 30.92 13.70
CA GLY A 692 -28.49 29.92 14.56
C GLY A 692 -29.11 28.54 14.40
N PHE A 693 -28.52 27.56 15.09
CA PHE A 693 -29.15 26.24 15.23
C PHE A 693 -30.30 26.30 16.24
N SER A 694 -31.46 25.75 15.86
CA SER A 694 -32.59 25.61 16.77
C SER A 694 -33.35 24.30 16.56
N SER A 695 -33.89 23.76 17.65
CA SER A 695 -34.85 22.63 17.67
C SER A 695 -36.26 23.09 17.29
N GLU A 696 -36.54 24.39 17.38
CA GLU A 696 -37.79 25.04 16.99
C GLU A 696 -37.78 25.52 15.54
N TYR A 697 -38.91 26.01 15.06
CA TYR A 697 -39.04 26.51 13.69
C TYR A 697 -38.04 27.63 13.36
N VAL A 698 -37.42 27.56 12.19
CA VAL A 698 -36.47 28.57 11.69
C VAL A 698 -36.79 28.91 10.24
N GLU A 699 -36.72 30.19 9.90
CA GLU A 699 -36.91 30.69 8.53
C GLU A 699 -35.62 30.65 7.72
N TYR A 700 -35.73 30.76 6.40
CA TYR A 700 -34.57 30.96 5.54
C TYR A 700 -34.08 32.42 5.65
N PRO A 701 -32.75 32.64 5.70
CA PRO A 701 -32.21 33.99 5.66
C PRO A 701 -32.53 34.68 4.32
N ARG A 702 -32.90 35.96 4.39
CA ARG A 702 -33.33 36.77 3.25
C ARG A 702 -32.17 37.61 2.74
N VAL A 703 -32.04 37.68 1.42
CA VAL A 703 -30.97 38.43 0.75
C VAL A 703 -31.07 39.91 1.11
N GLY A 704 -29.95 40.55 1.45
CA GLY A 704 -29.88 41.97 1.81
C GLY A 704 -30.30 42.31 3.25
N VAL A 705 -30.77 41.34 4.04
CA VAL A 705 -31.05 41.55 5.47
C VAL A 705 -29.77 41.35 6.28
N LYS A 706 -29.57 42.20 7.30
CA LYS A 706 -28.42 42.12 8.22
C LYS A 706 -28.68 41.14 9.35
N TYR A 707 -27.69 40.30 9.60
CA TYR A 707 -27.69 39.33 10.70
C TYR A 707 -26.45 39.47 11.58
N SER A 708 -26.62 39.42 12.89
CA SER A 708 -25.58 39.51 13.92
C SER A 708 -25.68 38.32 14.84
#